data_AF-A0A8S3UED5-F1
#
_entry.id   AF-A0A8S3UED5-F1
#
_cell.length_a   1.000
_cell.length_b   1.000
_cell.length_c   1.000
_cell.angle_alpha   90.00
_cell.angle_beta   90.00
_cell.angle_gamma   90.00
#
_symmetry.space_group_name_H-M   'P 1'
#
loop_
_entity.id
_entity.type
_entity.pdbx_description
1 polymer ?
#
loop_
_entity_poly.entity_id
_entity_poly.type
_entity_poly.pdbx_seq_one_letter_code
_entity_poly.pdbx_strand_id
1 'polypeptide(L)'
;MLIMGTGVGSAATLLLVCIALMMDVSQSGAPDNRGTLFIVAFGENSNKNLDTELFVTTSRTTTVNVHVTAPLYTAQSINEQFTVTSGIVKQLALDNDLRMFGTTKSFKGIQISADDDVIVYGVNKEYYSCDAYLALPIDVLGDDYYTVSWYPSSYKCQIDIIGVEDSTTVNVKISSHIASDKVTFNGQSYYSGDTLTTSLQKYEVLQLQSSGDLTGSRIQSNKPVGVLGGNQRTNIGSGGSSDHIVEMLPHVGTWGKTFVTCPIPLRTTGDYFKFIASEDNTQVKISGGYSSTFTIANSGKFVQRTIPSGVYTKVVANKPITVYQFCLSEQSSNEESDPMLMLIPPMEQYGADYTFSTPKYSYGSYSSKFMFIVKESEKAGLLHNGVAFPGSTSYHSIAGTDYVAGYIAIPEGSHVVRHSSPISIFGGYLYGQAKYETYGFPTGMRMAPINEICVPSATVVGDGIDNDCDGLIDEELCTTENQGQDDDGDGVAEEDCATPSPINGNWATWASYGTCSISCTASGSSASGTKTRVRTCSDPTPKYDGTQCTGDSSQSASCTSSTYCPINGGWNNWGSWGSCSVTCASGTQTKSRACNNPSAAHGGADCSGGTTASQACTLSACPINGGYTSWTSWGTCSNTCGGGTQGRTRSCSNPSPQHGGATCSGSASDSQSCNTHNCPINGGYTSWTSWGTCSVTCAGGTQGRTRSCTNPAPQYNGLSCSGASSDTQSCNTLNCPINGGYTSWTSWATCSVTCGGGTQGRTRSCTNPAPQYNGLSCSGSASDSQSCNTHNCPINGGYTSWSSWDTCTVTCGGGTQDRTRSCTNPAPQYGGLQCSGAASSQQSCNTHHCPKNGFICEITRAIFQLTVYGPVGVVGGTCTVSCGGGSQDRTRSCTNPAPQYGGADCVGVTSETQGCNSQLCIIDGAWSTWGSWGGCSTTCGGGKYSRARTCSDPRPQNGGLACSGDSSEFGDCNTNACPVASSGQYVQLCPSGWFTCSGGSVSCIDEAFVCDCEKDCDDGSDETTTYATCDANVLATCPSSAHSKCSMILLSKCCYISFTMNGATAFNFHELIRRGIKCFVILFSLT
;
A
#
# COMPACT_ATOMS: atom_id res chain seq x y z
N MET A 1 69.39 -10.51 -1.92
CA MET A 1 70.26 -11.53 -1.30
C MET A 1 69.34 -12.58 -0.68
N LEU A 2 69.74 -13.87 -0.63
CA LEU A 2 68.93 -14.95 -0.04
C LEU A 2 68.78 -14.71 1.50
N ILE A 3 67.79 -15.26 2.23
CA ILE A 3 67.51 -16.69 2.48
C ILE A 3 66.01 -16.92 2.81
N MET A 4 65.52 -18.15 2.62
CA MET A 4 64.14 -18.61 2.88
C MET A 4 63.89 -18.96 4.37
N GLY A 5 62.65 -18.88 4.86
CA GLY A 5 62.30 -19.27 6.24
C GLY A 5 60.79 -19.36 6.55
N THR A 6 60.23 -20.55 6.35
CA THR A 6 58.91 -21.07 6.79
C THR A 6 58.23 -20.41 8.01
N GLY A 7 56.91 -20.16 7.96
CA GLY A 7 56.11 -19.82 9.15
C GLY A 7 54.61 -19.61 8.90
N VAL A 8 53.79 -20.61 9.27
CA VAL A 8 52.33 -20.68 9.11
C VAL A 8 51.56 -19.53 9.81
N GLY A 9 50.54 -18.94 9.14
CA GLY A 9 49.30 -18.51 9.80
C GLY A 9 48.90 -17.02 9.76
N SER A 10 48.13 -16.62 8.73
CA SER A 10 47.13 -15.53 8.81
C SER A 10 46.16 -15.57 7.62
N ALA A 11 45.03 -16.26 7.80
CA ALA A 11 43.93 -16.31 6.84
C ALA A 11 42.57 -16.00 7.49
N ALA A 12 42.57 -15.44 8.71
CA ALA A 12 41.36 -15.17 9.50
C ALA A 12 40.90 -13.70 9.47
N THR A 13 41.75 -12.78 9.02
CA THR A 13 41.57 -11.33 9.22
C THR A 13 40.94 -10.60 8.01
N LEU A 14 40.60 -11.32 6.94
CA LEU A 14 40.06 -10.72 5.70
C LEU A 14 38.63 -11.18 5.34
N LEU A 15 38.06 -12.14 6.07
CA LEU A 15 36.70 -12.66 5.81
C LEU A 15 35.61 -11.97 6.66
N LEU A 16 36.02 -11.23 7.71
CA LEU A 16 35.12 -10.58 8.67
C LEU A 16 34.61 -9.19 8.23
N VAL A 17 35.05 -8.68 7.07
CA VAL A 17 34.67 -7.35 6.55
C VAL A 17 33.61 -7.44 5.43
N CYS A 18 33.36 -8.63 4.87
CA CYS A 18 32.45 -8.82 3.73
C CYS A 18 31.16 -9.60 4.06
N ILE A 19 30.89 -9.88 5.33
CA ILE A 19 29.67 -10.58 5.80
C ILE A 19 28.73 -9.65 6.60
N ALA A 20 29.17 -8.42 6.89
CA ALA A 20 28.39 -7.39 7.59
C ALA A 20 27.69 -6.39 6.62
N LEU A 21 27.30 -6.84 5.43
CA LEU A 21 26.75 -5.96 4.37
C LEU A 21 25.60 -6.58 3.53
N MET A 22 25.06 -7.73 3.95
CA MET A 22 23.85 -8.33 3.36
C MET A 22 23.07 -9.11 4.42
N MET A 23 22.35 -8.39 5.27
CA MET A 23 21.08 -8.77 5.91
C MET A 23 20.59 -7.65 6.83
N ASP A 24 20.55 -6.42 6.29
CA ASP A 24 19.61 -5.43 6.83
C ASP A 24 18.22 -5.92 6.48
N VAL A 25 17.56 -6.58 7.44
CA VAL A 25 16.10 -6.65 7.45
C VAL A 25 15.67 -5.23 7.76
N SER A 26 15.33 -4.47 6.71
CA SER A 26 14.64 -3.21 6.85
C SER A 26 13.37 -3.48 7.64
N GLN A 27 13.37 -3.06 8.90
CA GLN A 27 12.19 -3.00 9.72
C GLN A 27 11.31 -1.92 9.09
N SER A 28 10.39 -2.32 8.21
CA SER A 28 9.42 -1.40 7.63
C SER A 28 8.70 -0.71 8.78
N GLY A 29 8.59 0.62 8.71
CA GLY A 29 7.72 1.35 9.61
C GLY A 29 6.25 1.01 9.33
N ALA A 30 5.35 1.74 9.98
CA ALA A 30 4.00 1.88 9.45
C ALA A 30 4.06 2.31 7.96
N PRO A 31 3.17 1.81 7.09
CA PRO A 31 2.94 2.43 5.80
C PRO A 31 2.66 3.93 6.03
N ASP A 32 3.38 4.81 5.34
CA ASP A 32 3.01 6.21 5.12
C ASP A 32 3.81 6.80 3.94
N ASN A 33 3.91 8.13 3.83
CA ASN A 33 4.67 8.79 2.76
C ASN A 33 6.14 9.14 3.15
N ARG A 34 6.63 8.67 4.30
CA ARG A 34 8.01 8.77 4.76
C ARG A 34 8.70 7.44 4.51
N GLY A 35 10.00 7.44 4.27
CA GLY A 35 10.71 6.17 4.15
C GLY A 35 12.19 6.31 3.87
N THR A 36 12.83 5.16 3.70
CA THR A 36 14.29 5.05 3.47
C THR A 36 14.66 4.85 2.00
N LEU A 37 13.71 4.52 1.11
CA LEU A 37 14.00 4.22 -0.30
C LEU A 37 12.85 4.63 -1.23
N PHE A 38 13.17 5.51 -2.19
CA PHE A 38 12.27 6.02 -3.23
C PHE A 38 12.89 5.80 -4.61
N ILE A 39 12.06 5.62 -5.65
CA ILE A 39 12.48 5.75 -7.05
C ILE A 39 11.48 6.65 -7.77
N VAL A 40 11.95 7.81 -8.25
CA VAL A 40 11.13 8.89 -8.80
C VAL A 40 11.48 9.18 -10.26
N ALA A 41 10.63 9.93 -10.96
CA ALA A 41 10.82 10.30 -12.35
C ALA A 41 10.23 11.68 -12.65
N PHE A 42 10.55 12.24 -13.83
CA PHE A 42 9.97 13.49 -14.30
C PHE A 42 9.37 13.29 -15.70
N GLY A 43 8.06 13.45 -15.81
CA GLY A 43 7.36 13.49 -17.10
C GLY A 43 7.80 14.69 -17.95
N GLU A 44 7.41 14.69 -19.21
CA GLU A 44 7.69 15.79 -20.14
C GLU A 44 6.96 17.07 -19.70
N ASN A 45 7.67 18.20 -19.71
CA ASN A 45 7.10 19.55 -19.61
C ASN A 45 7.18 20.19 -21.02
N SER A 46 6.54 21.33 -21.22
CA SER A 46 6.56 22.10 -22.47
C SER A 46 7.96 22.48 -23.00
N ASN A 47 8.96 22.64 -22.13
CA ASN A 47 10.36 22.93 -22.53
C ASN A 47 11.40 22.32 -21.54
N LYS A 48 12.67 22.64 -21.77
CA LYS A 48 13.87 22.19 -21.04
C LYS A 48 14.87 23.34 -20.80
N ASN A 49 14.39 24.50 -20.37
CA ASN A 49 15.24 25.65 -19.99
C ASN A 49 15.56 25.68 -18.50
N LEU A 50 14.71 25.08 -17.67
CA LEU A 50 14.90 24.93 -16.23
C LEU A 50 15.06 23.47 -15.83
N ASP A 51 15.95 23.23 -14.88
CA ASP A 51 16.20 21.94 -14.25
C ASP A 51 15.00 21.47 -13.41
N THR A 52 14.89 20.14 -13.31
CA THR A 52 13.98 19.47 -12.37
C THR A 52 14.53 19.58 -10.95
N GLU A 53 13.66 19.54 -9.93
CA GLU A 53 14.12 19.65 -8.54
C GLU A 53 13.53 18.55 -7.66
N LEU A 54 14.37 18.03 -6.76
CA LEU A 54 13.93 17.27 -5.59
C LEU A 54 14.04 18.14 -4.34
N PHE A 55 13.03 18.08 -3.49
CA PHE A 55 13.07 18.62 -2.13
C PHE A 55 13.01 17.44 -1.16
N VAL A 56 14.03 17.31 -0.32
CA VAL A 56 14.14 16.23 0.68
C VAL A 56 14.20 16.83 2.08
N THR A 57 13.35 16.36 2.99
CA THR A 57 13.34 16.76 4.41
C THR A 57 13.09 15.54 5.31
N THR A 58 13.11 15.71 6.62
CA THR A 58 12.82 14.65 7.61
C THR A 58 12.19 15.24 8.87
N SER A 59 11.40 14.43 9.59
CA SER A 59 10.94 14.69 10.95
C SER A 59 12.02 14.37 12.00
N ARG A 60 13.02 13.54 11.64
CA ARG A 60 14.02 13.00 12.55
C ARG A 60 14.94 14.10 13.09
N THR A 61 15.14 14.11 14.41
CA THR A 61 15.97 15.12 15.08
C THR A 61 17.45 14.72 15.16
N THR A 62 17.72 13.44 14.90
CA THR A 62 19.00 12.87 14.46
C THR A 62 19.39 13.36 13.06
N THR A 63 20.67 13.19 12.70
CA THR A 63 21.17 13.47 11.35
C THR A 63 20.98 12.25 10.47
N VAL A 64 20.16 12.41 9.42
CA VAL A 64 19.88 11.39 8.41
C VAL A 64 20.81 11.62 7.22
N ASN A 65 21.48 10.56 6.76
CA ASN A 65 22.34 10.57 5.58
C ASN A 65 21.53 10.16 4.35
N VAL A 66 21.57 10.96 3.29
CA VAL A 66 20.79 10.76 2.07
C VAL A 66 21.71 10.68 0.86
N HIS A 67 21.44 9.72 -0.01
CA HIS A 67 22.16 9.45 -1.25
C HIS A 67 21.19 9.41 -2.43
N VAL A 68 21.39 10.32 -3.39
CA VAL A 68 20.58 10.43 -4.62
C VAL A 68 21.41 10.01 -5.82
N THR A 69 20.88 9.08 -6.62
CA THR A 69 21.56 8.55 -7.82
C THR A 69 20.59 8.33 -8.98
N ALA A 70 21.12 8.26 -10.20
CA ALA A 70 20.39 7.75 -11.37
C ALA A 70 21.19 6.58 -11.98
N PRO A 71 21.13 5.36 -11.40
CA PRO A 71 22.17 4.34 -11.57
C PRO A 71 22.40 3.85 -13.01
N LEU A 72 21.38 3.91 -13.87
CA LEU A 72 21.41 3.46 -15.26
C LEU A 72 21.30 4.61 -16.28
N TYR A 73 21.32 5.87 -15.82
CA TYR A 73 21.26 7.05 -16.70
C TYR A 73 22.65 7.37 -17.26
N THR A 74 22.90 7.02 -18.52
CA THR A 74 24.25 7.02 -19.10
C THR A 74 24.76 8.37 -19.61
N ALA A 75 23.92 9.41 -19.67
CA ALA A 75 24.32 10.71 -20.20
C ALA A 75 25.11 11.56 -19.17
N GLN A 76 24.78 11.42 -17.88
CA GLN A 76 25.41 12.15 -16.79
C GLN A 76 25.34 11.34 -15.49
N SER A 77 26.46 11.20 -14.79
CA SER A 77 26.51 10.50 -13.51
C SER A 77 25.93 11.36 -12.38
N ILE A 78 24.72 11.04 -11.92
CA ILE A 78 24.12 11.64 -10.72
C ILE A 78 24.50 10.78 -9.51
N ASN A 79 25.18 11.41 -8.55
CA ASN A 79 25.74 10.74 -7.37
C ASN A 79 25.93 11.76 -6.23
N GLU A 80 24.80 12.24 -5.69
CA GLU A 80 24.75 13.33 -4.73
C GLU A 80 24.55 12.79 -3.31
N GLN A 81 25.37 13.24 -2.36
CA GLN A 81 25.29 12.83 -0.95
C GLN A 81 25.21 14.05 -0.04
N PHE A 82 24.26 14.04 0.90
CA PHE A 82 24.02 15.12 1.85
C PHE A 82 23.36 14.59 3.12
N THR A 83 23.20 15.46 4.11
CA THR A 83 22.50 15.15 5.37
C THR A 83 21.30 16.05 5.58
N VAL A 84 20.22 15.53 6.14
CA VAL A 84 19.05 16.31 6.62
C VAL A 84 18.79 16.05 8.11
N THR A 85 18.07 16.98 8.72
CA THR A 85 17.60 16.96 10.12
C THR A 85 16.30 17.74 10.19
N SER A 86 15.41 17.46 11.14
CA SER A 86 14.19 18.22 11.45
C SER A 86 14.35 19.73 11.25
N GLY A 87 13.56 20.29 10.32
CA GLY A 87 13.56 21.72 9.98
C GLY A 87 14.54 22.14 8.87
N ILE A 88 15.40 21.24 8.38
CA ILE A 88 16.26 21.46 7.21
C ILE A 88 15.71 20.72 6.00
N VAL A 89 15.38 21.46 4.95
CA VAL A 89 15.11 20.90 3.62
C VAL A 89 16.36 21.03 2.74
N LYS A 90 16.71 19.96 2.03
CA LYS A 90 17.65 19.97 0.91
C LYS A 90 16.87 20.12 -0.40
N GLN A 91 17.02 21.28 -1.04
CA GLN A 91 16.72 21.43 -2.46
C GLN A 91 17.90 20.89 -3.28
N LEU A 92 17.61 20.03 -4.25
CA LEU A 92 18.57 19.47 -5.21
C LEU A 92 18.06 19.71 -6.63
N ALA A 93 18.78 20.54 -7.39
CA ALA A 93 18.56 20.66 -8.83
C ALA A 93 19.15 19.45 -9.56
N LEU A 94 18.40 18.94 -10.54
CA LEU A 94 18.71 17.77 -11.34
C LEU A 94 18.50 18.11 -12.81
N ASP A 95 19.48 17.76 -13.64
CA ASP A 95 19.54 18.14 -15.06
C ASP A 95 18.25 17.78 -15.80
N ASN A 96 17.69 18.77 -16.49
CA ASN A 96 16.45 18.68 -17.28
C ASN A 96 16.45 17.58 -18.36
N ASP A 97 17.59 17.00 -18.74
CA ASP A 97 17.62 15.80 -19.57
C ASP A 97 17.19 14.50 -18.86
N LEU A 98 16.96 14.52 -17.54
CA LEU A 98 16.18 13.50 -16.82
C LEU A 98 14.68 13.50 -17.17
N ARG A 99 14.12 14.57 -17.74
CA ARG A 99 12.72 14.56 -18.21
C ARG A 99 12.50 13.51 -19.30
N MET A 100 11.39 12.80 -19.21
CA MET A 100 10.85 11.98 -20.29
C MET A 100 10.47 12.84 -21.50
N PHE A 101 10.33 12.21 -22.68
CA PHE A 101 10.02 12.90 -23.93
C PHE A 101 9.32 11.97 -24.93
N GLY A 102 8.13 12.36 -25.39
CA GLY A 102 7.27 11.55 -26.24
C GLY A 102 6.74 10.29 -25.54
N THR A 103 6.01 9.46 -26.28
CA THR A 103 5.72 8.09 -25.82
C THR A 103 6.98 7.22 -25.98
N THR A 104 7.66 6.92 -24.87
CA THR A 104 8.99 6.29 -24.87
C THR A 104 9.28 5.52 -23.59
N LYS A 105 10.31 4.67 -23.62
CA LYS A 105 10.85 3.97 -22.44
C LYS A 105 12.33 4.30 -22.27
N SER A 106 12.78 4.64 -21.05
CA SER A 106 14.14 5.14 -20.80
C SER A 106 14.61 4.92 -19.36
N PHE A 107 15.92 4.69 -19.17
CA PHE A 107 16.54 4.59 -17.85
C PHE A 107 16.76 5.98 -17.23
N LYS A 108 15.68 6.54 -16.66
CA LYS A 108 15.65 7.86 -16.01
C LYS A 108 15.06 7.85 -14.60
N GLY A 109 14.83 6.67 -14.03
CA GLY A 109 14.44 6.53 -12.63
C GLY A 109 15.58 6.99 -11.71
N ILE A 110 15.26 7.91 -10.82
CA ILE A 110 16.19 8.50 -9.84
C ILE A 110 15.94 7.82 -8.50
N GLN A 111 16.94 7.15 -7.94
CA GLN A 111 16.86 6.59 -6.60
C GLN A 111 17.20 7.66 -5.56
N ILE A 112 16.39 7.75 -4.51
CA ILE A 112 16.74 8.39 -3.25
C ILE A 112 16.79 7.29 -2.20
N SER A 113 17.93 7.15 -1.52
CA SER A 113 18.12 6.20 -0.42
C SER A 113 18.67 6.92 0.81
N ALA A 114 18.14 6.60 1.99
CA ALA A 114 18.51 7.19 3.28
C ALA A 114 18.72 6.10 4.35
N ASP A 115 19.38 6.44 5.46
CA ASP A 115 19.61 5.53 6.61
C ASP A 115 18.56 5.64 7.73
N ASP A 116 17.62 6.58 7.59
CA ASP A 116 16.46 6.85 8.44
C ASP A 116 15.44 7.63 7.57
N ASP A 117 14.21 7.83 8.05
CA ASP A 117 13.09 8.25 7.20
C ASP A 117 13.23 9.69 6.68
N VAL A 118 12.97 9.85 5.38
CA VAL A 118 12.85 11.15 4.70
C VAL A 118 11.52 11.28 3.98
N ILE A 119 11.13 12.52 3.69
CA ILE A 119 9.99 12.88 2.84
C ILE A 119 10.55 13.57 1.60
N VAL A 120 10.08 13.16 0.42
CA VAL A 120 10.59 13.58 -0.88
C VAL A 120 9.47 14.20 -1.72
N TYR A 121 9.76 15.33 -2.37
CA TYR A 121 8.87 15.97 -3.35
C TYR A 121 9.58 16.15 -4.68
N GLY A 122 8.87 15.85 -5.79
CA GLY A 122 9.33 16.11 -7.14
C GLY A 122 8.68 17.38 -7.70
N VAL A 123 9.49 18.35 -8.13
CA VAL A 123 9.03 19.62 -8.73
C VAL A 123 9.47 19.67 -10.19
N ASN A 124 8.52 19.71 -11.13
CA ASN A 124 8.79 19.58 -12.56
C ASN A 124 8.62 20.91 -13.31
N LYS A 125 9.48 21.89 -13.01
CA LYS A 125 9.29 23.30 -13.42
C LYS A 125 9.99 23.74 -14.70
N GLU A 126 9.34 24.64 -15.40
CA GLU A 126 9.76 25.34 -16.60
C GLU A 126 9.20 26.78 -16.54
N TYR A 127 9.69 27.70 -17.36
CA TYR A 127 9.22 29.09 -17.32
C TYR A 127 7.72 29.18 -17.63
N TYR A 128 6.99 29.73 -16.66
CA TYR A 128 5.53 29.80 -16.66
C TYR A 128 4.86 28.42 -16.71
N SER A 129 5.52 27.38 -16.19
CA SER A 129 4.99 26.04 -16.17
C SER A 129 5.61 25.16 -15.08
N CYS A 130 5.09 25.23 -13.85
CA CYS A 130 5.51 24.43 -12.69
C CYS A 130 4.33 23.76 -11.99
N ASP A 131 4.43 22.46 -11.73
CA ASP A 131 3.64 21.76 -10.69
C ASP A 131 4.53 20.72 -9.97
N ALA A 132 4.05 20.18 -8.85
CA ALA A 132 4.83 19.34 -7.94
C ALA A 132 4.01 18.24 -7.27
N TYR A 133 4.63 17.08 -7.04
CA TYR A 133 4.00 15.91 -6.42
C TYR A 133 4.72 15.46 -5.14
N LEU A 134 3.97 14.83 -4.24
CA LEU A 134 4.51 14.06 -3.10
C LEU A 134 5.03 12.72 -3.62
N ALA A 135 6.32 12.42 -3.46
CA ALA A 135 6.86 11.13 -3.85
C ALA A 135 6.55 10.07 -2.78
N LEU A 136 6.16 8.88 -3.23
CA LEU A 136 5.88 7.73 -2.37
C LEU A 136 7.11 6.79 -2.30
N PRO A 137 7.47 6.26 -1.12
CA PRO A 137 8.55 5.29 -0.98
C PRO A 137 8.15 3.91 -1.55
N ILE A 138 9.12 3.04 -1.81
CA ILE A 138 8.90 1.81 -2.61
C ILE A 138 8.05 0.74 -1.93
N ASP A 139 7.91 0.82 -0.60
CA ASP A 139 7.18 -0.09 0.29
C ASP A 139 5.68 0.18 0.34
N VAL A 140 5.22 1.36 -0.09
CA VAL A 140 3.79 1.72 -0.24
C VAL A 140 3.35 1.80 -1.71
N LEU A 141 4.12 1.19 -2.63
CA LEU A 141 3.75 1.03 -4.04
C LEU A 141 3.03 -0.30 -4.26
N GLY A 142 1.89 -0.25 -4.94
CA GLY A 142 1.13 -1.43 -5.36
C GLY A 142 1.34 -1.76 -6.83
N ASP A 143 0.48 -2.63 -7.37
CA ASP A 143 0.56 -3.16 -8.74
C ASP A 143 -0.63 -2.78 -9.65
N ASP A 144 -1.74 -2.27 -9.08
CA ASP A 144 -2.97 -1.84 -9.76
C ASP A 144 -3.29 -0.35 -9.53
N TYR A 145 -3.47 0.39 -10.63
CA TYR A 145 -3.73 1.84 -10.64
C TYR A 145 -4.75 2.24 -11.71
N TYR A 146 -5.50 3.30 -11.44
CA TYR A 146 -6.24 4.05 -12.46
C TYR A 146 -5.66 5.46 -12.62
N THR A 147 -5.37 5.81 -13.87
CA THR A 147 -4.70 7.07 -14.22
C THR A 147 -5.61 8.29 -14.18
N VAL A 148 -5.02 9.49 -14.08
CA VAL A 148 -5.72 10.78 -14.18
C VAL A 148 -4.99 11.72 -15.14
N SER A 149 -5.77 12.53 -15.88
CA SER A 149 -5.29 13.65 -16.70
C SER A 149 -6.41 14.69 -16.89
N TRP A 150 -6.08 15.90 -17.34
CA TRP A 150 -7.06 16.90 -17.77
C TRP A 150 -7.33 16.83 -19.28
N TYR A 151 -8.59 17.02 -19.68
CA TYR A 151 -9.02 17.11 -21.08
C TYR A 151 -10.24 18.05 -21.20
N PRO A 152 -10.38 18.86 -22.28
CA PRO A 152 -9.45 19.03 -23.39
C PRO A 152 -8.12 19.66 -22.95
N SER A 153 -7.02 19.16 -23.51
CA SER A 153 -5.66 19.60 -23.17
C SER A 153 -5.08 20.50 -24.25
N SER A 154 -4.22 21.45 -23.84
CA SER A 154 -3.48 22.31 -24.77
C SER A 154 -2.33 21.57 -25.47
N TYR A 155 -1.76 20.54 -24.83
CA TYR A 155 -0.67 19.70 -25.38
C TYR A 155 -1.06 18.21 -25.34
N LYS A 156 -0.50 17.44 -24.39
CA LYS A 156 -0.72 16.00 -24.24
C LYS A 156 -1.19 15.67 -22.82
N CYS A 157 -2.15 14.76 -22.75
CA CYS A 157 -2.38 13.95 -21.55
C CYS A 157 -1.23 12.94 -21.46
N GLN A 158 -0.67 12.72 -20.28
CA GLN A 158 0.46 11.81 -20.10
C GLN A 158 0.42 11.04 -18.79
N ILE A 159 1.07 9.88 -18.81
CA ILE A 159 1.26 9.01 -17.65
C ILE A 159 2.68 8.46 -17.69
N ASP A 160 3.34 8.39 -16.54
CA ASP A 160 4.68 7.83 -16.38
C ASP A 160 4.62 6.63 -15.45
N ILE A 161 5.24 5.51 -15.83
CA ILE A 161 5.27 4.27 -15.05
C ILE A 161 6.73 3.91 -14.74
N ILE A 162 7.05 3.77 -13.47
CA ILE A 162 8.41 3.68 -12.92
C ILE A 162 8.67 2.25 -12.45
N GLY A 163 9.60 1.55 -13.09
CA GLY A 163 10.06 0.23 -12.65
C GLY A 163 10.93 0.33 -11.39
N VAL A 164 10.43 -0.16 -10.26
CA VAL A 164 11.19 -0.22 -9.00
C VAL A 164 11.89 -1.57 -8.77
N GLU A 165 11.57 -2.55 -9.63
CA GLU A 165 12.15 -3.89 -9.68
C GLU A 165 12.48 -4.31 -11.12
N ASP A 166 13.36 -5.31 -11.24
CA ASP A 166 13.69 -5.93 -12.52
C ASP A 166 12.60 -6.90 -12.99
N SER A 167 12.40 -6.94 -14.30
CA SER A 167 11.43 -7.77 -15.02
C SER A 167 9.97 -7.61 -14.58
N THR A 168 9.58 -6.41 -14.14
CA THR A 168 8.19 -6.04 -13.90
C THR A 168 7.42 -5.95 -15.22
N THR A 169 6.44 -6.82 -15.42
CA THR A 169 5.53 -6.80 -16.56
C THR A 169 4.34 -5.91 -16.26
N VAL A 170 4.09 -4.92 -17.12
CA VAL A 170 3.05 -3.91 -16.98
C VAL A 170 2.05 -4.05 -18.13
N ASN A 171 0.76 -4.03 -17.80
CA ASN A 171 -0.36 -4.07 -18.72
C ASN A 171 -1.19 -2.79 -18.57
N VAL A 172 -1.14 -1.91 -19.57
CA VAL A 172 -1.88 -0.64 -19.58
C VAL A 172 -3.11 -0.78 -20.48
N LYS A 173 -4.28 -0.94 -19.87
CA LYS A 173 -5.57 -0.97 -20.56
C LYS A 173 -6.04 0.46 -20.82
N ILE A 174 -6.03 0.87 -22.09
CA ILE A 174 -6.30 2.24 -22.51
C ILE A 174 -7.76 2.63 -22.24
N SER A 175 -7.96 3.76 -21.56
CA SER A 175 -9.28 4.30 -21.25
C SER A 175 -10.12 4.56 -22.50
N SER A 176 -11.43 4.29 -22.43
CA SER A 176 -12.36 4.76 -23.47
C SER A 176 -12.60 6.28 -23.45
N HIS A 177 -12.06 7.00 -22.45
CA HIS A 177 -12.06 8.47 -22.44
C HIS A 177 -11.07 9.08 -23.44
N ILE A 178 -10.18 8.25 -24.02
CA ILE A 178 -9.33 8.62 -25.18
C ILE A 178 -10.16 8.85 -26.45
N ALA A 179 -11.41 8.39 -26.49
CA ALA A 179 -12.33 8.49 -27.62
C ALA A 179 -11.72 7.96 -28.94
N SER A 180 -11.45 8.84 -29.90
CA SER A 180 -10.86 8.51 -31.21
C SER A 180 -9.34 8.71 -31.28
N ASP A 181 -8.73 9.26 -30.24
CA ASP A 181 -7.28 9.36 -30.10
C ASP A 181 -6.65 8.02 -29.70
N LYS A 182 -5.31 8.02 -29.60
CA LYS A 182 -4.52 6.81 -29.41
C LYS A 182 -3.21 7.10 -28.67
N VAL A 183 -2.73 6.10 -27.94
CA VAL A 183 -1.31 6.01 -27.54
C VAL A 183 -0.54 5.36 -28.70
N THR A 184 0.72 5.73 -28.93
CA THR A 184 1.55 5.10 -29.98
C THR A 184 2.93 4.75 -29.42
N PHE A 185 3.18 3.46 -29.21
CA PHE A 185 4.38 2.92 -28.56
C PHE A 185 5.00 1.81 -29.42
N ASN A 186 6.32 1.83 -29.59
CA ASN A 186 7.08 0.89 -30.44
C ASN A 186 6.49 0.69 -31.86
N GLY A 187 5.94 1.76 -32.44
CA GLY A 187 5.29 1.76 -33.76
C GLY A 187 3.86 1.20 -33.79
N GLN A 188 3.40 0.57 -32.70
CA GLN A 188 2.01 0.12 -32.56
C GLN A 188 1.12 1.25 -32.04
N SER A 189 -0.17 1.21 -32.40
CA SER A 189 -1.18 2.19 -32.00
C SER A 189 -2.25 1.50 -31.14
N TYR A 190 -2.51 2.06 -29.96
CA TYR A 190 -3.45 1.53 -28.97
C TYR A 190 -4.59 2.54 -28.77
N TYR A 191 -5.82 2.08 -28.99
CA TYR A 191 -7.05 2.85 -28.96
C TYR A 191 -7.89 2.50 -27.72
N SER A 192 -9.06 3.14 -27.57
CA SER A 192 -10.05 2.88 -26.52
C SER A 192 -10.30 1.38 -26.28
N GLY A 193 -9.84 0.86 -25.13
CA GLY A 193 -10.05 -0.52 -24.69
C GLY A 193 -8.94 -1.51 -25.05
N ASP A 194 -7.98 -1.14 -25.91
CA ASP A 194 -6.79 -1.94 -26.19
C ASP A 194 -5.91 -2.05 -24.93
N THR A 195 -5.06 -3.08 -24.87
CA THR A 195 -4.08 -3.26 -23.78
C THR A 195 -2.66 -3.26 -24.32
N LEU A 196 -1.83 -2.38 -23.78
CA LEU A 196 -0.39 -2.29 -24.06
C LEU A 196 0.35 -3.09 -22.97
N THR A 197 0.97 -4.20 -23.37
CA THR A 197 1.82 -5.00 -22.47
C THR A 197 3.30 -4.75 -22.76
N THR A 198 4.11 -4.49 -21.73
CA THR A 198 5.57 -4.36 -21.83
C THR A 198 6.24 -4.69 -20.50
N SER A 199 7.50 -5.12 -20.54
CA SER A 199 8.34 -5.23 -19.34
C SER A 199 9.12 -3.94 -19.08
N LEU A 200 9.27 -3.59 -17.81
CA LEU A 200 10.21 -2.62 -17.27
C LEU A 200 11.35 -3.36 -16.55
N GLN A 201 12.50 -2.70 -16.44
CA GLN A 201 13.57 -3.07 -15.51
C GLN A 201 13.66 -2.02 -14.40
N LYS A 202 14.47 -2.25 -13.36
CA LYS A 202 14.65 -1.29 -12.28
C LYS A 202 15.26 0.01 -12.82
N TYR A 203 14.76 1.15 -12.34
CA TYR A 203 15.08 2.51 -12.82
C TYR A 203 14.65 2.81 -14.27
N GLU A 204 13.90 1.91 -14.92
CA GLU A 204 13.35 2.14 -16.25
C GLU A 204 11.95 2.78 -16.16
N VAL A 205 11.76 3.90 -16.85
CA VAL A 205 10.52 4.68 -16.85
C VAL A 205 9.87 4.56 -18.23
N LEU A 206 8.56 4.32 -18.27
CA LEU A 206 7.72 4.32 -19.47
C LEU A 206 6.77 5.53 -19.43
N GLN A 207 6.98 6.50 -20.32
CA GLN A 207 6.02 7.58 -20.55
C GLN A 207 5.09 7.18 -21.69
N LEU A 208 3.77 7.30 -21.47
CA LEU A 208 2.74 7.17 -22.51
C LEU A 208 1.98 8.51 -22.65
N GLN A 209 1.74 8.95 -23.88
CA GLN A 209 1.08 10.22 -24.19
C GLN A 209 -0.07 10.04 -25.19
N SER A 210 -1.08 10.91 -25.08
CA SER A 210 -2.20 11.03 -26.02
C SER A 210 -2.69 12.48 -26.15
N SER A 211 -3.46 12.78 -27.20
CA SER A 211 -4.26 14.01 -27.27
C SER A 211 -5.67 13.84 -26.69
N GLY A 212 -6.16 12.60 -26.51
CA GLY A 212 -7.40 12.30 -25.77
C GLY A 212 -7.17 12.13 -24.27
N ASP A 213 -8.24 12.14 -23.46
CA ASP A 213 -8.14 11.95 -22.01
C ASP A 213 -7.62 10.55 -21.66
N LEU A 214 -6.49 10.47 -20.96
CA LEU A 214 -5.95 9.20 -20.46
C LEU A 214 -6.60 8.77 -19.14
N THR A 215 -7.42 9.60 -18.48
CA THR A 215 -8.06 9.29 -17.21
C THR A 215 -8.82 7.97 -17.26
N GLY A 216 -8.62 7.11 -16.27
CA GLY A 216 -9.29 5.83 -16.17
C GLY A 216 -8.66 4.72 -17.04
N SER A 217 -7.42 4.92 -17.49
CA SER A 217 -6.64 3.81 -18.04
C SER A 217 -6.16 2.98 -16.85
N ARG A 218 -6.34 1.66 -16.91
CA ARG A 218 -5.91 0.77 -15.82
C ARG A 218 -4.50 0.30 -16.08
N ILE A 219 -3.61 0.47 -15.12
CA ILE A 219 -2.26 -0.09 -15.13
C ILE A 219 -2.29 -1.27 -14.17
N GLN A 220 -2.03 -2.48 -14.66
CA GLN A 220 -1.89 -3.69 -13.84
C GLN A 220 -0.52 -4.33 -14.08
N SER A 221 0.17 -4.68 -13.01
CA SER A 221 1.52 -5.25 -13.06
C SER A 221 1.65 -6.53 -12.23
N ASN A 222 2.81 -7.19 -12.25
CA ASN A 222 3.08 -8.41 -11.47
C ASN A 222 4.01 -8.17 -10.27
N LYS A 223 4.37 -6.91 -10.03
CA LYS A 223 5.30 -6.37 -9.03
C LYS A 223 5.00 -4.87 -8.87
N PRO A 224 5.35 -4.24 -7.74
CA PRO A 224 5.14 -2.81 -7.55
C PRO A 224 5.69 -1.91 -8.67
N VAL A 225 5.01 -0.78 -8.91
CA VAL A 225 5.44 0.29 -9.82
C VAL A 225 5.10 1.67 -9.27
N GLY A 226 5.94 2.67 -9.50
CA GLY A 226 5.55 4.07 -9.30
C GLY A 226 4.70 4.54 -10.48
N VAL A 227 3.65 5.34 -10.25
CA VAL A 227 2.82 5.91 -11.32
C VAL A 227 2.63 7.41 -11.13
N LEU A 228 2.91 8.20 -12.16
CA LEU A 228 2.52 9.61 -12.26
C LEU A 228 1.40 9.78 -13.28
N GLY A 229 0.46 10.69 -13.02
CA GLY A 229 -0.59 11.08 -13.96
C GLY A 229 -0.70 12.59 -14.12
N GLY A 230 -1.02 13.05 -15.34
CA GLY A 230 -1.22 14.47 -15.59
C GLY A 230 -1.16 14.88 -17.06
N ASN A 231 -0.55 16.03 -17.34
CA ASN A 231 -0.42 16.59 -18.69
C ASN A 231 0.94 17.24 -18.90
N GLN A 232 1.46 17.18 -20.13
CA GLN A 232 2.68 17.88 -20.53
C GLN A 232 2.59 19.38 -20.21
N ARG A 233 1.48 20.00 -20.62
CA ARG A 233 1.03 21.35 -20.28
C ARG A 233 -0.42 21.55 -20.71
N THR A 234 -1.22 22.27 -19.93
CA THR A 234 -2.65 22.48 -20.21
C THR A 234 -3.22 23.74 -19.55
N ASN A 235 -4.17 24.41 -20.22
CA ASN A 235 -5.10 25.33 -19.57
C ASN A 235 -6.29 24.55 -18.99
N ILE A 236 -6.94 25.10 -17.95
CA ILE A 236 -8.10 24.50 -17.28
C ILE A 236 -9.20 25.58 -17.17
N GLY A 237 -10.36 25.29 -17.76
CA GLY A 237 -11.45 26.26 -17.91
C GLY A 237 -11.14 27.35 -18.94
N SER A 238 -11.71 28.54 -18.73
CA SER A 238 -11.69 29.69 -19.65
C SER A 238 -10.48 30.63 -19.50
N GLY A 239 -9.53 30.30 -18.63
CA GLY A 239 -8.45 31.21 -18.24
C GLY A 239 -7.26 31.18 -19.22
N GLY A 240 -6.42 32.21 -19.15
CA GLY A 240 -5.32 32.43 -20.10
C GLY A 240 -4.03 31.66 -19.80
N SER A 241 -3.76 31.35 -18.53
CA SER A 241 -2.56 30.61 -18.14
C SER A 241 -2.67 29.11 -18.39
N SER A 242 -1.54 28.43 -18.48
CA SER A 242 -1.49 26.99 -18.80
C SER A 242 -0.22 26.37 -18.23
N ASP A 243 -0.36 25.25 -17.52
CA ASP A 243 0.72 24.62 -16.79
C ASP A 243 0.81 23.11 -17.05
N HIS A 244 2.00 22.55 -16.94
CA HIS A 244 2.27 21.17 -16.62
C HIS A 244 1.54 20.84 -15.32
N ILE A 245 0.87 19.71 -15.25
CA ILE A 245 0.23 19.25 -14.02
C ILE A 245 0.61 17.79 -13.81
N VAL A 246 0.92 17.41 -12.57
CA VAL A 246 1.44 16.09 -12.24
C VAL A 246 1.14 15.73 -10.79
N GLU A 247 0.68 14.51 -10.56
CA GLU A 247 0.53 13.94 -9.23
C GLU A 247 1.03 12.49 -9.22
N MET A 248 1.58 12.03 -8.10
CA MET A 248 1.95 10.62 -7.91
C MET A 248 0.75 9.86 -7.37
N LEU A 249 0.34 8.82 -8.09
CA LEU A 249 -0.97 8.21 -7.88
C LEU A 249 -0.89 7.12 -6.79
N PRO A 250 -1.85 7.04 -5.86
CA PRO A 250 -1.97 5.92 -4.93
C PRO A 250 -2.52 4.67 -5.64
N HIS A 251 -2.03 3.49 -5.27
CA HIS A 251 -2.56 2.21 -5.77
C HIS A 251 -4.00 1.98 -5.29
N VAL A 252 -4.76 1.16 -6.01
CA VAL A 252 -6.19 0.95 -5.74
C VAL A 252 -6.45 0.46 -4.30
N GLY A 253 -5.49 -0.22 -3.66
CA GLY A 253 -5.58 -0.73 -2.30
C GLY A 253 -5.69 0.34 -1.19
N THR A 254 -5.26 1.59 -1.43
CA THR A 254 -5.31 2.67 -0.41
C THR A 254 -6.48 3.65 -0.62
N TRP A 255 -7.38 3.36 -1.56
CA TRP A 255 -8.50 4.23 -1.92
C TRP A 255 -9.63 4.19 -0.88
N GLY A 256 -10.11 5.34 -0.43
CA GLY A 256 -11.18 5.45 0.57
C GLY A 256 -12.58 5.70 0.00
N LYS A 257 -13.54 5.83 0.91
CA LYS A 257 -14.97 6.05 0.63
C LYS A 257 -15.41 7.46 1.04
N THR A 258 -14.71 8.10 1.99
CA THR A 258 -15.10 9.38 2.58
C THR A 258 -14.07 10.48 2.31
N PHE A 259 -14.49 11.64 1.82
CA PHE A 259 -13.58 12.75 1.51
C PHE A 259 -14.18 14.07 1.96
N VAL A 260 -13.33 15.06 2.19
CA VAL A 260 -13.76 16.44 2.44
C VAL A 260 -12.97 17.36 1.52
N THR A 261 -13.66 18.23 0.79
CA THR A 261 -13.06 19.14 -0.19
C THR A 261 -12.85 20.53 0.40
N CYS A 262 -11.63 21.04 0.34
CA CYS A 262 -11.32 22.42 0.68
C CYS A 262 -11.19 23.27 -0.60
N PRO A 263 -11.93 24.38 -0.76
CA PRO A 263 -11.75 25.28 -1.90
C PRO A 263 -10.38 25.96 -1.83
N ILE A 264 -9.72 26.15 -2.97
CA ILE A 264 -8.38 26.76 -2.98
C ILE A 264 -8.45 28.21 -2.44
N PRO A 265 -7.58 28.61 -1.48
CA PRO A 265 -7.58 29.94 -0.88
C PRO A 265 -7.50 31.07 -1.90
N LEU A 266 -8.17 32.19 -1.60
CA LEU A 266 -8.14 33.45 -2.35
C LEU A 266 -8.70 33.41 -3.79
N ARG A 267 -9.11 32.24 -4.31
CA ARG A 267 -9.80 32.11 -5.60
C ARG A 267 -11.17 32.81 -5.59
N THR A 268 -11.53 33.46 -6.69
CA THR A 268 -12.92 33.94 -6.93
C THR A 268 -13.74 32.91 -7.70
N THR A 269 -13.06 31.98 -8.39
CA THR A 269 -13.65 30.93 -9.22
C THR A 269 -13.50 29.54 -8.59
N GLY A 270 -14.46 28.65 -8.86
CA GLY A 270 -14.55 27.33 -8.21
C GLY A 270 -13.81 26.23 -8.97
N ASP A 271 -13.19 25.31 -8.24
CA ASP A 271 -12.34 24.24 -8.76
C ASP A 271 -13.14 23.11 -9.42
N TYR A 272 -12.46 22.35 -10.31
CA TYR A 272 -12.98 21.10 -10.85
C TYR A 272 -12.54 19.92 -9.99
N PHE A 273 -13.50 19.06 -9.63
CA PHE A 273 -13.25 17.80 -8.93
C PHE A 273 -13.57 16.64 -9.86
N LYS A 274 -12.63 15.69 -10.01
CA LYS A 274 -12.79 14.48 -10.81
C LYS A 274 -12.78 13.26 -9.89
N PHE A 275 -13.89 12.54 -9.84
CA PHE A 275 -14.15 11.38 -8.98
C PHE A 275 -14.02 10.11 -9.83
N ILE A 276 -13.08 9.22 -9.53
CA ILE A 276 -12.82 7.98 -10.28
C ILE A 276 -13.17 6.78 -9.40
N ALA A 277 -13.92 5.80 -9.92
CA ALA A 277 -14.29 4.61 -9.15
C ALA A 277 -13.36 3.42 -9.39
N SER A 278 -13.02 2.70 -8.32
CA SER A 278 -12.37 1.38 -8.41
C SER A 278 -13.33 0.33 -8.96
N GLU A 279 -14.62 0.47 -8.66
CA GLU A 279 -15.66 -0.53 -8.88
C GLU A 279 -16.85 -0.04 -9.73
N ASP A 280 -17.54 -1.01 -10.36
CA ASP A 280 -18.80 -0.78 -11.07
C ASP A 280 -19.95 -0.36 -10.14
N ASN A 281 -20.86 0.46 -10.67
CA ASN A 281 -22.05 0.98 -10.01
C ASN A 281 -21.79 1.74 -8.69
N THR A 282 -20.65 2.41 -8.59
CA THR A 282 -20.26 3.23 -7.44
C THR A 282 -21.11 4.50 -7.35
N GLN A 283 -21.89 4.63 -6.29
CA GLN A 283 -22.71 5.80 -5.99
C GLN A 283 -21.92 6.79 -5.13
N VAL A 284 -21.88 8.06 -5.55
CA VAL A 284 -21.18 9.14 -4.87
C VAL A 284 -22.18 10.25 -4.54
N LYS A 285 -22.15 10.71 -3.28
CA LYS A 285 -22.96 11.79 -2.74
C LYS A 285 -22.05 12.91 -2.23
N ILE A 286 -22.17 14.09 -2.81
CA ILE A 286 -21.56 15.33 -2.33
C ILE A 286 -22.60 16.08 -1.50
N SER A 287 -22.19 16.63 -0.36
CA SER A 287 -23.05 17.35 0.59
C SER A 287 -22.28 18.45 1.33
N GLY A 288 -22.96 19.38 1.97
CA GLY A 288 -22.36 20.59 2.55
C GLY A 288 -22.86 21.84 1.84
N GLY A 289 -21.97 22.79 1.54
CA GLY A 289 -22.34 24.01 0.81
C GLY A 289 -22.68 23.78 -0.68
N TYR A 290 -22.39 22.60 -1.21
CA TYR A 290 -22.83 22.11 -2.52
C TYR A 290 -23.35 20.68 -2.38
N SER A 291 -24.35 20.32 -3.19
CA SER A 291 -25.03 19.03 -3.13
C SER A 291 -25.13 18.40 -4.51
N SER A 292 -24.73 17.14 -4.63
CA SER A 292 -24.83 16.35 -5.86
C SER A 292 -24.94 14.88 -5.51
N THR A 293 -25.61 14.08 -6.33
CA THR A 293 -25.59 12.61 -6.20
C THR A 293 -25.57 12.01 -7.58
N PHE A 294 -24.71 11.03 -7.80
CA PHE A 294 -24.50 10.41 -9.11
C PHE A 294 -23.93 8.99 -8.97
N THR A 295 -24.06 8.20 -10.02
CA THR A 295 -23.48 6.86 -10.11
C THR A 295 -22.40 6.85 -11.18
N ILE A 296 -21.20 6.41 -10.80
CA ILE A 296 -20.12 6.04 -11.71
C ILE A 296 -20.40 4.60 -12.14
N ALA A 297 -20.83 4.43 -13.39
CA ALA A 297 -21.44 3.17 -13.84
C ALA A 297 -20.47 1.98 -13.89
N ASN A 298 -19.19 2.22 -14.22
CA ASN A 298 -18.16 1.18 -14.34
C ASN A 298 -16.87 1.64 -13.65
N SER A 299 -16.10 0.67 -13.17
CA SER A 299 -14.71 0.77 -12.75
C SER A 299 -13.84 1.52 -13.76
N GLY A 300 -12.91 2.35 -13.26
CA GLY A 300 -12.08 3.25 -14.06
C GLY A 300 -12.84 4.39 -14.76
N LYS A 301 -14.17 4.48 -14.68
CA LYS A 301 -14.88 5.67 -15.16
C LYS A 301 -14.81 6.76 -14.11
N PHE A 302 -14.95 7.99 -14.60
CA PHE A 302 -14.99 9.16 -13.77
C PHE A 302 -16.24 10.00 -14.00
N VAL A 303 -16.57 10.80 -12.99
CA VAL A 303 -17.53 11.90 -13.09
C VAL A 303 -16.83 13.18 -12.64
N GLN A 304 -17.09 14.27 -13.35
CA GLN A 304 -16.53 15.58 -13.03
C GLN A 304 -17.61 16.52 -12.48
N ARG A 305 -17.26 17.36 -11.52
CA ARG A 305 -18.09 18.44 -10.96
C ARG A 305 -17.26 19.71 -10.84
N THR A 306 -17.93 20.86 -10.88
CA THR A 306 -17.35 22.14 -10.45
C THR A 306 -17.96 22.48 -9.10
N ILE A 307 -17.13 22.70 -8.08
CA ILE A 307 -17.59 23.14 -6.75
C ILE A 307 -17.25 24.63 -6.64
N PRO A 308 -18.20 25.53 -6.33
CA PRO A 308 -17.94 26.98 -6.30
C PRO A 308 -16.85 27.39 -5.30
N SER A 309 -16.18 28.53 -5.53
CA SER A 309 -15.23 29.06 -4.54
C SER A 309 -15.90 29.33 -3.19
N GLY A 310 -15.14 29.14 -2.11
CA GLY A 310 -15.61 29.28 -0.73
C GLY A 310 -16.58 28.18 -0.27
N VAL A 311 -16.87 27.17 -1.09
CA VAL A 311 -17.75 26.06 -0.75
C VAL A 311 -16.97 24.84 -0.28
N TYR A 312 -17.20 24.48 0.98
CA TYR A 312 -16.69 23.26 1.60
C TYR A 312 -17.74 22.14 1.47
N THR A 313 -17.29 20.91 1.20
CA THR A 313 -18.18 19.75 1.02
C THR A 313 -17.63 18.48 1.65
N LYS A 314 -18.51 17.61 2.13
CA LYS A 314 -18.23 16.20 2.43
C LYS A 314 -18.78 15.31 1.31
N VAL A 315 -17.92 14.44 0.82
CA VAL A 315 -18.18 13.43 -0.20
C VAL A 315 -18.24 12.08 0.48
N VAL A 316 -19.25 11.28 0.16
CA VAL A 316 -19.39 9.89 0.61
C VAL A 316 -19.71 9.02 -0.59
N ALA A 317 -18.90 7.99 -0.81
CA ALA A 317 -19.16 6.93 -1.77
C ALA A 317 -19.60 5.65 -1.07
N ASN A 318 -20.37 4.79 -1.76
CA ASN A 318 -20.72 3.46 -1.22
C ASN A 318 -19.64 2.39 -1.49
N LYS A 319 -18.59 2.75 -2.24
CA LYS A 319 -17.49 1.92 -2.72
C LYS A 319 -16.24 2.79 -2.91
N PRO A 320 -15.01 2.26 -2.82
CA PRO A 320 -13.79 3.06 -2.92
C PRO A 320 -13.61 3.84 -4.21
N ILE A 321 -13.23 5.11 -4.07
CA ILE A 321 -12.95 6.05 -5.15
C ILE A 321 -11.62 6.75 -4.89
N THR A 322 -11.13 7.48 -5.89
CA THR A 322 -10.14 8.56 -5.68
C THR A 322 -10.71 9.87 -6.20
N VAL A 323 -10.22 10.98 -5.63
CA VAL A 323 -10.72 12.34 -5.87
C VAL A 323 -9.54 13.26 -6.16
N TYR A 324 -9.57 13.90 -7.32
CA TYR A 324 -8.56 14.90 -7.71
C TYR A 324 -9.19 16.28 -7.85
N GLN A 325 -8.54 17.29 -7.28
CA GLN A 325 -8.89 18.70 -7.42
C GLN A 325 -7.98 19.35 -8.48
N PHE A 326 -8.61 20.00 -9.45
CA PHE A 326 -7.94 20.73 -10.53
C PHE A 326 -8.24 22.22 -10.37
N CYS A 327 -7.20 23.00 -10.14
CA CYS A 327 -7.34 24.46 -10.08
C CYS A 327 -7.47 25.03 -11.49
N LEU A 328 -8.32 26.05 -11.67
CA LEU A 328 -8.55 26.66 -12.99
C LEU A 328 -7.42 27.62 -13.34
N SER A 329 -7.12 27.78 -14.63
CA SER A 329 -6.25 28.85 -15.14
C SER A 329 -6.67 30.24 -14.64
N GLU A 330 -5.77 31.22 -14.69
CA GLU A 330 -6.01 32.61 -14.28
C GLU A 330 -7.28 33.17 -14.97
N GLN A 331 -8.31 33.48 -14.17
CA GLN A 331 -9.59 34.04 -14.65
C GLN A 331 -9.61 35.57 -14.59
N SER A 332 -8.76 36.19 -13.76
CA SER A 332 -8.58 37.65 -13.71
C SER A 332 -7.23 38.02 -13.09
N SER A 333 -6.72 39.21 -13.43
CA SER A 333 -5.45 39.76 -12.93
C SER A 333 -5.38 40.07 -11.43
N ASN A 334 -6.42 39.69 -10.68
CA ASN A 334 -6.50 39.81 -9.22
C ASN A 334 -6.52 38.43 -8.54
N GLU A 335 -6.42 37.35 -9.32
CA GLU A 335 -6.55 35.94 -8.92
C GLU A 335 -5.31 35.19 -9.44
N GLU A 336 -4.11 35.62 -9.01
CA GLU A 336 -2.81 35.03 -9.40
C GLU A 336 -2.79 33.53 -9.07
N SER A 337 -3.06 32.69 -10.07
CA SER A 337 -3.19 31.25 -9.94
C SER A 337 -3.21 30.58 -11.30
N ASP A 338 -2.43 29.52 -11.43
CA ASP A 338 -2.28 28.72 -12.66
C ASP A 338 -2.81 27.29 -12.42
N PRO A 339 -3.02 26.49 -13.49
CA PRO A 339 -3.45 25.11 -13.35
C PRO A 339 -2.52 24.27 -12.47
N MET A 340 -3.10 23.43 -11.63
CA MET A 340 -2.38 22.41 -10.85
C MET A 340 -3.30 21.18 -10.67
N LEU A 341 -2.70 20.02 -10.37
CA LEU A 341 -3.39 18.77 -10.04
C LEU A 341 -3.04 18.33 -8.61
N MET A 342 -4.04 18.29 -7.73
CA MET A 342 -3.87 17.87 -6.34
C MET A 342 -4.71 16.62 -6.06
N LEU A 343 -4.10 15.55 -5.53
CA LEU A 343 -4.82 14.45 -4.89
C LEU A 343 -5.54 14.95 -3.64
N ILE A 344 -6.80 14.55 -3.47
CA ILE A 344 -7.54 14.73 -2.22
C ILE A 344 -7.55 13.38 -1.49
N PRO A 345 -6.79 13.22 -0.39
CA PRO A 345 -6.82 11.99 0.40
C PRO A 345 -8.22 11.75 0.97
N PRO A 346 -8.65 10.49 1.08
CA PRO A 346 -9.80 10.15 1.91
C PRO A 346 -9.53 10.45 3.38
N MET A 347 -10.58 10.59 4.17
CA MET A 347 -10.48 10.81 5.62
C MET A 347 -9.78 9.62 6.31
N GLU A 348 -10.05 8.42 5.79
CA GLU A 348 -9.43 7.14 6.13
C GLU A 348 -7.89 7.10 5.95
N GLN A 349 -7.28 8.13 5.35
CA GLN A 349 -5.81 8.26 5.16
C GLN A 349 -5.22 9.48 5.88
N TYR A 350 -6.00 10.18 6.71
CA TYR A 350 -5.52 11.31 7.50
C TYR A 350 -4.58 10.84 8.62
N GLY A 351 -3.54 11.63 8.91
CA GLY A 351 -2.62 11.41 10.03
C GLY A 351 -2.73 12.48 11.12
N ALA A 352 -2.03 12.26 12.24
CA ALA A 352 -1.91 13.22 13.34
C ALA A 352 -0.63 14.08 13.29
N ASP A 353 0.31 13.80 12.37
CA ASP A 353 1.41 14.70 12.03
C ASP A 353 1.79 14.63 10.54
N TYR A 354 2.30 15.75 10.03
CA TYR A 354 2.84 15.91 8.69
C TYR A 354 4.14 16.70 8.74
N THR A 355 5.19 16.16 8.13
CA THR A 355 6.45 16.89 7.89
C THR A 355 6.64 17.11 6.40
N PHE A 356 6.72 18.38 5.99
CA PHE A 356 6.73 18.79 4.59
C PHE A 356 7.63 20.01 4.33
N SER A 357 7.88 20.30 3.07
CA SER A 357 8.64 21.49 2.65
C SER A 357 7.94 22.24 1.52
N THR A 358 8.14 23.56 1.47
CA THR A 358 7.65 24.40 0.37
C THR A 358 8.62 24.36 -0.83
N PRO A 359 8.16 24.06 -2.06
CA PRO A 359 8.86 24.37 -3.30
C PRO A 359 9.30 25.83 -3.43
N LYS A 360 10.19 26.12 -4.38
CA LYS A 360 10.72 27.47 -4.64
C LYS A 360 10.43 27.96 -6.07
N TYR A 361 9.70 29.08 -6.14
CA TYR A 361 9.24 29.75 -7.36
C TYR A 361 10.41 30.20 -8.25
N SER A 362 10.33 29.98 -9.57
CA SER A 362 11.45 30.20 -10.50
C SER A 362 11.96 31.65 -10.54
N TYR A 363 11.15 32.62 -10.12
CA TYR A 363 11.54 34.04 -10.04
C TYR A 363 11.46 34.63 -8.61
N GLY A 364 11.42 33.81 -7.55
CA GLY A 364 11.36 34.31 -6.17
C GLY A 364 10.94 33.27 -5.12
N SER A 365 9.82 33.53 -4.44
CA SER A 365 9.20 32.66 -3.42
C SER A 365 7.68 32.60 -3.64
N TYR A 366 7.05 31.47 -3.32
CA TYR A 366 5.59 31.30 -3.38
C TYR A 366 4.89 31.93 -2.17
N SER A 367 3.62 32.29 -2.34
CA SER A 367 2.69 32.59 -1.24
C SER A 367 2.06 31.29 -0.74
N SER A 368 2.85 30.45 -0.06
CA SER A 368 2.40 29.13 0.40
C SER A 368 1.32 29.18 1.50
N LYS A 369 0.40 28.22 1.46
CA LYS A 369 -0.72 28.02 2.38
C LYS A 369 -0.78 26.54 2.74
N PHE A 370 -0.82 26.24 4.04
CA PHE A 370 -1.23 24.92 4.51
C PHE A 370 -2.73 24.95 4.76
N MET A 371 -3.47 24.17 3.99
CA MET A 371 -4.90 23.97 4.15
C MET A 371 -5.12 22.72 5.00
N PHE A 372 -6.14 22.74 5.87
CA PHE A 372 -6.38 21.68 6.84
C PHE A 372 -7.85 21.36 7.02
N ILE A 373 -8.14 20.14 7.50
CA ILE A 373 -9.50 19.62 7.74
C ILE A 373 -9.48 18.77 9.02
N VAL A 374 -10.23 19.13 10.07
CA VAL A 374 -10.18 18.51 11.41
C VAL A 374 -11.56 18.50 12.09
N LYS A 375 -11.81 17.64 13.09
CA LYS A 375 -13.03 17.70 13.92
C LYS A 375 -13.12 19.08 14.63
N GLU A 376 -14.31 19.69 14.68
CA GLU A 376 -14.60 21.02 15.26
C GLU A 376 -14.20 21.11 16.75
N SER A 377 -14.26 19.98 17.46
CA SER A 377 -13.81 19.76 18.84
C SER A 377 -12.28 19.80 19.00
N GLU A 378 -11.54 19.23 18.05
CA GLU A 378 -10.11 18.94 18.16
C GLU A 378 -9.22 20.10 17.69
N LYS A 379 -9.70 20.95 16.78
CA LYS A 379 -8.96 22.06 16.15
C LYS A 379 -8.06 22.93 17.05
N ALA A 380 -8.33 22.97 18.36
CA ALA A 380 -7.52 23.67 19.36
C ALA A 380 -6.14 23.02 19.63
N GLY A 381 -5.96 21.74 19.32
CA GLY A 381 -4.70 21.01 19.46
C GLY A 381 -3.78 21.10 18.24
N LEU A 382 -4.15 21.80 17.17
CA LEU A 382 -3.31 21.95 15.97
C LEU A 382 -2.09 22.86 16.23
N LEU A 383 -0.90 22.30 15.98
CA LEU A 383 0.42 22.93 16.18
C LEU A 383 1.19 23.03 14.86
N HIS A 384 1.70 24.22 14.54
CA HIS A 384 2.70 24.45 13.48
C HIS A 384 4.06 24.66 14.11
N ASN A 385 5.05 23.84 13.76
CA ASN A 385 6.40 23.83 14.35
C ASN A 385 6.38 23.81 15.91
N GLY A 386 5.42 23.09 16.49
CA GLY A 386 5.23 22.99 17.95
C GLY A 386 4.49 24.17 18.61
N VAL A 387 4.05 25.17 17.85
CA VAL A 387 3.30 26.35 18.33
C VAL A 387 1.85 26.27 17.86
N ALA A 388 0.89 26.57 18.72
CA ALA A 388 -0.54 26.58 18.34
C ALA A 388 -0.81 27.49 17.13
N PHE A 389 -1.75 27.08 16.27
CA PHE A 389 -2.09 27.81 15.05
C PHE A 389 -2.41 29.30 15.32
N PRO A 390 -2.00 30.24 14.43
CA PRO A 390 -2.15 31.67 14.67
C PRO A 390 -3.59 32.08 14.97
N GLY A 391 -3.80 33.05 15.87
CA GLY A 391 -5.13 33.59 16.18
C GLY A 391 -5.86 34.26 15.01
N SER A 392 -5.19 34.44 13.88
CA SER A 392 -5.75 34.89 12.59
C SER A 392 -6.19 33.74 11.67
N THR A 393 -6.09 32.48 12.11
CA THR A 393 -6.50 31.31 11.32
C THR A 393 -8.00 31.35 11.07
N SER A 394 -8.41 31.22 9.81
CA SER A 394 -9.83 31.19 9.43
C SER A 394 -10.33 29.75 9.45
N TYR A 395 -11.33 29.47 10.29
CA TYR A 395 -12.00 28.18 10.39
C TYR A 395 -13.41 28.26 9.80
N HIS A 396 -13.78 27.29 8.98
CA HIS A 396 -15.06 27.22 8.30
C HIS A 396 -15.71 25.85 8.58
N SER A 397 -16.78 25.83 9.38
CA SER A 397 -17.54 24.61 9.69
C SER A 397 -18.26 24.09 8.45
N ILE A 398 -18.18 22.78 8.23
CA ILE A 398 -18.64 22.14 6.99
C ILE A 398 -20.06 21.61 7.21
N ALA A 399 -21.03 22.25 6.56
CA ALA A 399 -22.45 22.08 6.86
C ALA A 399 -22.92 20.62 6.79
N GLY A 400 -23.60 20.15 7.85
CA GLY A 400 -24.04 18.76 7.98
C GLY A 400 -22.95 17.79 8.45
N THR A 401 -21.82 18.31 8.94
CA THR A 401 -20.75 17.55 9.58
C THR A 401 -20.29 18.24 10.86
N ASP A 402 -19.49 17.52 11.62
CA ASP A 402 -18.72 17.93 12.80
C ASP A 402 -17.31 18.47 12.44
N TYR A 403 -16.98 18.65 11.15
CA TYR A 403 -15.64 19.06 10.71
C TYR A 403 -15.55 20.56 10.41
N VAL A 404 -14.37 21.13 10.69
CA VAL A 404 -13.94 22.44 10.19
C VAL A 404 -12.82 22.29 9.17
N ALA A 405 -12.79 23.16 8.19
CA ALA A 405 -11.63 23.35 7.32
C ALA A 405 -11.14 24.79 7.34
N GLY A 406 -9.90 25.00 6.95
CA GLY A 406 -9.27 26.31 6.96
C GLY A 406 -7.89 26.30 6.33
N TYR A 407 -7.16 27.41 6.50
CA TYR A 407 -5.75 27.47 6.10
C TYR A 407 -4.94 28.44 6.97
N ILE A 408 -3.63 28.20 7.03
CA ILE A 408 -2.62 29.10 7.59
C ILE A 408 -1.60 29.49 6.50
N ALA A 409 -1.03 30.69 6.61
CA ALA A 409 0.08 31.10 5.78
C ALA A 409 1.39 30.49 6.31
N ILE A 410 2.19 29.89 5.43
CA ILE A 410 3.46 29.25 5.77
C ILE A 410 4.59 29.92 4.97
N PRO A 411 5.74 30.24 5.61
CA PRO A 411 6.90 30.82 4.94
C PRO A 411 7.67 29.77 4.13
N GLU A 412 8.67 30.20 3.35
CA GLU A 412 9.56 29.27 2.64
C GLU A 412 10.43 28.46 3.63
N GLY A 413 10.41 27.13 3.54
CA GLY A 413 11.25 26.25 4.36
C GLY A 413 10.72 24.82 4.52
N SER A 414 11.10 24.20 5.65
CA SER A 414 10.55 22.93 6.13
C SER A 414 9.66 23.15 7.35
N HIS A 415 8.59 22.38 7.45
CA HIS A 415 7.55 22.54 8.47
C HIS A 415 7.10 21.19 9.01
N VAL A 416 6.74 21.19 10.29
CA VAL A 416 5.97 20.12 10.92
C VAL A 416 4.62 20.72 11.31
N VAL A 417 3.53 20.10 10.88
CA VAL A 417 2.20 20.38 11.42
C VAL A 417 1.71 19.12 12.10
N ARG A 418 1.32 19.21 13.36
CA ARG A 418 0.83 18.05 14.13
C ARG A 418 -0.29 18.43 15.08
N HIS A 419 -1.05 17.45 15.52
CA HIS A 419 -1.96 17.62 16.64
C HIS A 419 -1.23 17.41 17.99
N SER A 420 -1.84 17.80 19.10
CA SER A 420 -1.29 17.63 20.45
C SER A 420 -1.54 16.22 21.02
N SER A 421 -2.68 15.63 20.69
CA SER A 421 -2.99 14.20 20.84
C SER A 421 -2.67 13.45 19.54
N PRO A 422 -2.03 12.27 19.56
CA PRO A 422 -1.61 11.55 18.35
C PRO A 422 -2.73 10.72 17.70
N ILE A 423 -3.88 10.56 18.37
CA ILE A 423 -5.05 9.84 17.85
C ILE A 423 -6.02 10.75 17.07
N SER A 424 -5.93 12.06 17.28
CA SER A 424 -6.76 13.05 16.59
C SER A 424 -6.22 13.35 15.18
N ILE A 425 -6.74 12.63 14.19
CA ILE A 425 -6.36 12.76 12.78
C ILE A 425 -6.93 14.02 12.11
N PHE A 426 -6.18 14.57 11.15
CA PHE A 426 -6.63 15.69 10.32
C PHE A 426 -6.05 15.62 8.91
N GLY A 427 -6.75 16.15 7.91
CA GLY A 427 -6.26 16.25 6.53
C GLY A 427 -5.33 17.43 6.36
N GLY A 428 -4.22 17.25 5.64
CA GLY A 428 -3.22 18.29 5.37
C GLY A 428 -2.88 18.42 3.88
N TYR A 429 -2.91 19.64 3.37
CA TYR A 429 -2.69 19.96 1.95
C TYR A 429 -1.80 21.21 1.84
N LEU A 430 -0.85 21.21 0.89
CA LEU A 430 -0.03 22.37 0.61
C LEU A 430 -0.42 22.97 -0.74
N TYR A 431 -0.76 24.25 -0.74
CA TYR A 431 -1.01 25.06 -1.93
C TYR A 431 -0.03 26.22 -1.96
N GLY A 432 0.57 26.51 -3.11
CA GLY A 432 1.41 27.69 -3.28
C GLY A 432 1.19 28.36 -4.62
N GLN A 433 0.80 29.65 -4.55
CA GLN A 433 0.65 30.50 -5.72
C GLN A 433 1.80 31.49 -5.83
N ALA A 434 2.25 31.72 -7.06
CA ALA A 434 3.08 32.84 -7.47
C ALA A 434 2.54 33.35 -8.81
N LYS A 435 3.14 34.42 -9.32
CA LYS A 435 2.73 34.99 -10.59
C LYS A 435 3.17 34.08 -11.75
N TYR A 436 2.21 33.43 -12.41
CA TYR A 436 2.42 32.47 -13.51
C TYR A 436 3.04 31.11 -13.13
N GLU A 437 3.01 30.71 -11.86
CA GLU A 437 3.37 29.36 -11.41
C GLU A 437 2.50 29.01 -10.19
N THR A 438 2.02 27.77 -10.08
CA THR A 438 1.18 27.33 -8.95
C THR A 438 1.38 25.84 -8.72
N TYR A 439 1.54 25.42 -7.46
CA TYR A 439 1.69 23.99 -7.12
C TYR A 439 0.66 23.56 -6.07
N GLY A 440 0.30 22.28 -6.05
CA GLY A 440 -0.55 21.74 -5.00
C GLY A 440 -0.51 20.22 -4.83
N PHE A 441 -0.21 19.76 -3.62
CA PHE A 441 -0.12 18.33 -3.26
C PHE A 441 -0.56 18.09 -1.80
N PRO A 442 -1.00 16.87 -1.44
CA PRO A 442 -1.22 16.49 -0.05
C PRO A 442 0.10 16.53 0.74
N THR A 443 0.09 17.01 1.99
CA THR A 443 1.34 17.06 2.79
C THR A 443 1.81 15.69 3.28
N GLY A 444 0.90 14.71 3.30
CA GLY A 444 1.18 13.33 3.61
C GLY A 444 -0.10 12.49 3.67
N MET A 445 0.05 11.18 3.82
CA MET A 445 -1.02 10.18 3.92
C MET A 445 -0.52 8.95 4.70
N ARG A 446 -1.40 8.28 5.44
CA ARG A 446 -1.12 6.98 6.12
C ARG A 446 -0.90 5.79 5.15
N MET A 447 -1.13 5.94 3.85
CA MET A 447 -0.90 4.92 2.81
C MET A 447 -1.38 3.47 3.12
N ALA A 448 -2.35 3.30 4.03
CA ALA A 448 -2.75 1.98 4.52
C ALA A 448 -3.71 1.26 3.56
N PRO A 449 -3.75 -0.09 3.54
CA PRO A 449 -4.50 -0.89 2.55
C PRO A 449 -6.03 -0.98 2.79
N ILE A 450 -6.69 0.15 3.00
CA ILE A 450 -8.13 0.31 3.34
C ILE A 450 -9.15 -0.15 2.27
N ASN A 451 -8.68 -0.61 1.11
CA ASN A 451 -9.45 -1.23 0.02
C ASN A 451 -8.88 -2.61 -0.37
N GLU A 452 -8.20 -3.27 0.56
CA GLU A 452 -7.82 -4.67 0.44
C GLU A 452 -8.65 -5.54 1.41
N ILE A 453 -8.36 -6.84 1.50
CA ILE A 453 -9.04 -7.71 2.47
C ILE A 453 -8.33 -7.53 3.81
N CYS A 454 -8.87 -6.68 4.68
CA CYS A 454 -8.44 -6.63 6.07
C CYS A 454 -8.61 -8.01 6.74
N VAL A 455 -7.64 -8.38 7.57
CA VAL A 455 -7.60 -9.64 8.32
C VAL A 455 -7.21 -9.28 9.76
N PRO A 456 -8.08 -9.51 10.76
CA PRO A 456 -7.80 -9.09 12.13
C PRO A 456 -6.49 -9.69 12.66
N SER A 457 -5.68 -8.84 13.27
CA SER A 457 -4.30 -9.10 13.68
C SER A 457 -4.15 -9.01 15.21
N ALA A 458 -2.92 -9.03 15.71
CA ALA A 458 -2.62 -8.73 17.11
C ALA A 458 -2.02 -7.33 17.16
N THR A 459 -2.52 -6.49 18.07
CA THR A 459 -2.27 -5.05 18.02
C THR A 459 -0.81 -4.69 18.29
N VAL A 460 -0.25 -3.78 17.48
CA VAL A 460 1.14 -3.33 17.56
C VAL A 460 1.18 -1.81 17.54
N VAL A 461 1.90 -1.23 18.51
CA VAL A 461 1.95 0.23 18.66
C VAL A 461 2.61 0.89 17.45
N GLY A 462 1.82 1.61 16.65
CA GLY A 462 2.28 2.36 15.48
C GLY A 462 2.68 1.49 14.29
N ASP A 463 1.93 0.43 13.99
CA ASP A 463 2.11 -0.35 12.76
C ASP A 463 1.34 0.20 11.54
N GLY A 464 0.40 1.14 11.75
CA GLY A 464 -0.41 1.75 10.69
C GLY A 464 -1.38 0.76 10.01
N ILE A 465 -1.74 -0.32 10.69
CA ILE A 465 -2.64 -1.36 10.19
C ILE A 465 -3.97 -1.28 10.95
N ASP A 466 -5.08 -1.29 10.20
CA ASP A 466 -6.43 -1.63 10.68
C ASP A 466 -6.40 -3.04 11.32
N ASN A 467 -6.23 -3.12 12.66
CA ASN A 467 -5.96 -4.40 13.34
C ASN A 467 -7.24 -5.23 13.60
N ASP A 468 -8.42 -4.60 13.58
CA ASP A 468 -9.71 -5.20 13.94
C ASP A 468 -10.70 -5.34 12.75
N CYS A 469 -10.54 -4.53 11.71
CA CYS A 469 -11.35 -4.43 10.48
C CYS A 469 -12.65 -3.61 10.54
N ASP A 470 -12.77 -2.60 11.41
CA ASP A 470 -13.81 -1.56 11.32
C ASP A 470 -13.58 -0.59 10.13
N GLY A 471 -12.32 -0.24 9.83
CA GLY A 471 -11.92 0.70 8.77
C GLY A 471 -11.27 2.02 9.25
N LEU A 472 -10.96 2.15 10.54
CA LEU A 472 -10.09 3.14 11.16
C LEU A 472 -8.69 2.53 11.39
N ILE A 473 -7.76 3.32 11.94
CA ILE A 473 -6.32 2.99 12.07
C ILE A 473 -5.69 3.85 13.17
N ASP A 474 -4.77 3.32 13.98
CA ASP A 474 -3.93 4.09 14.92
C ASP A 474 -4.76 5.14 15.69
N GLU A 475 -5.75 4.69 16.46
CA GLU A 475 -6.76 5.54 17.11
C GLU A 475 -6.82 5.43 18.64
N GLU A 476 -6.18 4.44 19.25
CA GLU A 476 -6.15 4.26 20.71
C GLU A 476 -4.77 4.55 21.34
N LEU A 477 -4.75 5.08 22.57
CA LEU A 477 -3.50 5.34 23.30
C LEU A 477 -3.11 4.17 24.21
N CYS A 478 -2.67 3.06 23.62
CA CYS A 478 -2.19 1.83 24.26
C CYS A 478 -0.90 1.99 25.12
N THR A 479 -0.91 2.95 26.05
CA THR A 479 0.15 3.24 27.01
C THR A 479 -0.15 2.57 28.35
N THR A 480 0.89 2.28 29.14
CA THR A 480 0.71 1.72 30.50
C THR A 480 -0.08 2.68 31.42
N GLU A 481 -0.10 3.96 31.08
CA GLU A 481 -0.86 4.99 31.78
C GLU A 481 -2.36 5.04 31.37
N ASN A 482 -2.77 4.50 30.21
CA ASN A 482 -4.16 4.52 29.72
C ASN A 482 -4.84 3.15 29.53
N GLN A 483 -4.12 2.05 29.75
CA GLN A 483 -4.58 0.67 29.53
C GLN A 483 -6.04 0.39 30.00
N GLY A 484 -6.85 -0.18 29.12
CA GLY A 484 -8.25 -0.56 29.37
C GLY A 484 -9.26 0.58 29.28
N GLN A 485 -9.02 1.56 28.41
CA GLN A 485 -9.94 2.65 28.10
C GLN A 485 -10.31 2.70 26.62
N ASP A 486 -11.40 3.43 26.38
CA ASP A 486 -12.08 3.78 25.13
C ASP A 486 -11.89 5.30 25.04
N ASP A 487 -10.83 5.75 24.36
CA ASP A 487 -10.43 7.16 24.20
C ASP A 487 -11.15 7.83 23.02
N ASP A 488 -11.42 7.10 21.93
CA ASP A 488 -12.18 7.61 20.77
C ASP A 488 -13.69 7.71 21.03
N GLY A 489 -14.30 6.65 21.58
CA GLY A 489 -15.73 6.56 21.87
C GLY A 489 -16.55 5.59 21.00
N ASP A 490 -15.92 4.69 20.25
CA ASP A 490 -16.59 3.64 19.46
C ASP A 490 -17.27 2.57 20.37
N GLY A 491 -16.59 2.17 21.46
CA GLY A 491 -17.05 1.20 22.45
C GLY A 491 -16.23 -0.11 22.58
N VAL A 492 -15.08 -0.24 21.91
CA VAL A 492 -14.07 -1.29 22.13
C VAL A 492 -12.90 -0.71 22.99
N ALA A 493 -11.72 -1.33 23.08
CA ALA A 493 -10.56 -0.86 23.87
C ALA A 493 -9.27 -1.71 23.65
N GLU A 494 -8.12 -1.03 23.45
CA GLU A 494 -6.77 -1.60 23.18
C GLU A 494 -6.57 -2.21 21.77
N GLU A 495 -7.40 -1.81 20.81
CA GLU A 495 -7.18 -1.95 19.36
C GLU A 495 -6.18 -0.90 18.83
N ASP A 496 -5.84 -1.00 17.54
CA ASP A 496 -5.29 0.07 16.70
C ASP A 496 -4.43 1.12 17.42
N CYS A 497 -3.31 0.65 17.95
CA CYS A 497 -2.55 1.35 18.99
C CYS A 497 -1.65 2.48 18.43
N ALA A 498 -2.10 3.73 18.47
CA ALA A 498 -1.34 4.87 17.96
C ALA A 498 0.03 5.08 18.65
N THR A 499 1.03 5.53 17.87
CA THR A 499 2.34 5.95 18.40
C THR A 499 2.19 7.11 19.40
N PRO A 500 2.59 6.96 20.68
CA PRO A 500 2.41 8.00 21.68
C PRO A 500 3.21 9.29 21.39
N SER A 501 2.61 10.43 21.73
CA SER A 501 3.15 11.77 21.43
C SER A 501 4.56 12.00 22.01
N PRO A 502 5.57 12.45 21.22
CA PRO A 502 6.95 12.60 21.68
C PRO A 502 7.16 13.47 22.93
N ILE A 503 7.72 12.88 23.97
CA ILE A 503 8.01 13.53 25.26
C ILE A 503 9.45 14.04 25.24
N ASN A 504 9.63 15.29 24.83
CA ASN A 504 10.92 15.97 24.85
C ASN A 504 11.52 16.00 26.26
N GLY A 505 12.79 15.59 26.38
CA GLY A 505 13.51 15.64 27.65
C GLY A 505 13.79 17.07 28.07
N ASN A 506 13.61 17.35 29.36
CA ASN A 506 14.08 18.59 29.97
C ASN A 506 15.14 18.32 31.05
N TRP A 507 16.04 19.29 31.18
CA TRP A 507 17.12 19.26 32.15
C TRP A 507 16.58 19.37 33.57
N ALA A 508 16.79 18.32 34.37
CA ALA A 508 16.59 18.38 35.80
C ALA A 508 17.44 19.49 36.43
N THR A 509 17.00 19.99 37.59
CA THR A 509 17.72 21.04 38.32
C THR A 509 19.18 20.64 38.58
N TRP A 510 20.09 21.60 38.40
CA TRP A 510 21.53 21.37 38.59
C TRP A 510 21.83 20.88 40.00
N ALA A 511 22.59 19.79 40.11
CA ALA A 511 23.10 19.32 41.39
C ALA A 511 23.99 20.39 42.06
N SER A 512 24.16 20.27 43.38
CA SER A 512 25.16 21.05 44.11
C SER A 512 26.55 20.81 43.54
N TYR A 513 27.39 21.85 43.52
CA TYR A 513 28.81 21.68 43.19
C TYR A 513 29.49 20.73 44.17
N GLY A 514 30.23 19.75 43.64
CA GLY A 514 31.06 18.84 44.41
C GLY A 514 32.22 19.54 45.13
N THR A 515 33.01 18.75 45.86
CA THR A 515 34.22 19.22 46.53
C THR A 515 35.22 19.85 45.56
N CYS A 516 35.96 20.86 46.02
CA CYS A 516 37.06 21.43 45.24
C CYS A 516 38.14 20.36 44.99
N SER A 517 38.69 20.32 43.78
CA SER A 517 39.78 19.40 43.40
C SER A 517 41.11 19.67 44.11
N ILE A 518 41.23 20.77 44.86
CA ILE A 518 42.31 20.99 45.83
C ILE A 518 41.76 20.95 47.26
N SER A 519 42.44 20.21 48.14
CA SER A 519 42.16 20.18 49.58
C SER A 519 42.99 21.20 50.36
N CYS A 520 44.23 21.47 49.94
CA CYS A 520 45.15 22.40 50.59
C CYS A 520 45.91 23.30 49.61
N THR A 521 46.57 24.34 50.13
CA THR A 521 47.40 25.29 49.39
C THR A 521 48.81 25.36 49.99
N ALA A 522 49.79 25.75 49.17
CA ALA A 522 51.16 26.01 49.65
C ALA A 522 51.26 27.44 50.21
N SER A 523 51.94 27.59 51.36
CA SER A 523 52.05 28.87 52.06
C SER A 523 52.60 29.98 51.15
N GLY A 524 51.88 31.10 51.07
CA GLY A 524 52.20 32.21 50.18
C GLY A 524 51.69 32.10 48.73
N SER A 525 50.85 31.11 48.39
CA SER A 525 50.36 30.93 47.02
C SER A 525 48.85 30.65 46.90
N SER A 526 48.21 31.31 45.95
CA SER A 526 46.78 31.14 45.63
C SER A 526 46.54 29.96 44.70
N ALA A 527 46.61 28.73 45.23
CA ALA A 527 46.18 27.57 44.46
C ALA A 527 44.67 27.66 44.16
N SER A 528 44.31 27.57 42.88
CA SER A 528 42.93 27.49 42.40
C SER A 528 42.67 26.08 41.90
N GLY A 529 41.65 25.43 42.45
CA GLY A 529 41.09 24.21 41.91
C GLY A 529 39.82 24.49 41.10
N THR A 530 39.25 23.42 40.59
CA THR A 530 37.92 23.38 39.96
C THR A 530 36.98 22.54 40.80
N LYS A 531 35.71 22.95 40.90
CA LYS A 531 34.60 22.15 41.40
C LYS A 531 33.57 22.00 40.28
N THR A 532 32.95 20.83 40.19
CA THR A 532 32.04 20.48 39.09
C THR A 532 30.67 20.13 39.64
N ARG A 533 29.61 20.44 38.89
CA ARG A 533 28.26 19.94 39.09
C ARG A 533 27.74 19.31 37.81
N VAL A 534 26.75 18.43 37.95
CA VAL A 534 26.10 17.73 36.84
C VAL A 534 24.57 17.89 36.91
N ARG A 535 23.91 17.57 35.81
CA ARG A 535 22.45 17.45 35.70
C ARG A 535 22.09 16.30 34.76
N THR A 536 20.92 15.71 34.95
CA THR A 536 20.38 14.63 34.11
C THR A 536 19.26 15.14 33.22
N CYS A 537 19.12 14.53 32.04
CA CYS A 537 17.99 14.77 31.14
C CYS A 537 16.83 13.89 31.60
N SER A 538 16.04 14.38 32.56
CA SER A 538 15.14 13.51 33.35
C SER A 538 13.93 14.20 33.97
N ASP A 539 13.61 15.44 33.62
CA ASP A 539 12.53 16.24 34.24
C ASP A 539 11.65 16.96 33.18
N PRO A 540 10.96 16.25 32.27
CA PRO A 540 10.84 14.78 32.18
C PRO A 540 12.01 14.12 31.43
N THR A 541 12.06 12.79 31.53
CA THR A 541 12.99 11.95 30.75
C THR A 541 12.45 11.80 29.32
N PRO A 542 13.30 11.83 28.27
CA PRO A 542 12.89 11.50 26.91
C PRO A 542 12.11 10.17 26.82
N LYS A 543 10.95 10.18 26.17
CA LYS A 543 10.19 9.00 25.72
C LYS A 543 9.66 9.24 24.29
N TYR A 544 9.38 8.16 23.57
CA TYR A 544 8.65 8.15 22.28
C TYR A 544 9.28 9.13 21.25
N ASP A 545 10.56 8.93 20.90
CA ASP A 545 11.36 9.81 20.03
C ASP A 545 11.45 11.29 20.42
N GLY A 546 11.07 11.64 21.66
CA GLY A 546 11.27 12.96 22.24
C GLY A 546 12.74 13.38 22.28
N THR A 547 13.00 14.65 21.96
CA THR A 547 14.36 15.19 21.86
C THR A 547 15.18 15.02 23.13
N GLN A 548 16.47 14.76 22.96
CA GLN A 548 17.46 14.78 24.04
C GLN A 548 17.76 16.23 24.45
N CYS A 549 18.01 16.45 25.74
CA CYS A 549 18.20 17.77 26.30
C CYS A 549 19.45 18.47 25.73
N THR A 550 19.30 19.69 25.22
CA THR A 550 20.37 20.44 24.54
C THR A 550 21.25 21.26 25.51
N GLY A 551 22.56 21.31 25.24
CA GLY A 551 23.57 22.01 26.06
C GLY A 551 24.25 21.11 27.11
N ASP A 552 25.14 21.68 27.92
CA ASP A 552 26.06 20.87 28.75
C ASP A 552 25.36 20.11 29.90
N SER A 553 25.69 18.83 30.06
CA SER A 553 25.30 18.02 31.23
C SER A 553 26.18 18.25 32.46
N SER A 554 27.30 18.93 32.30
CA SER A 554 28.33 19.19 33.31
C SER A 554 28.77 20.65 33.31
N GLN A 555 28.90 21.26 34.48
CA GLN A 555 29.40 22.64 34.61
C GLN A 555 30.49 22.72 35.67
N SER A 556 31.62 23.32 35.29
CA SER A 556 32.80 23.52 36.14
C SER A 556 32.94 24.98 36.54
N ALA A 557 33.35 25.22 37.79
CA ALA A 557 33.61 26.55 38.34
C ALA A 557 34.89 26.55 39.20
N SER A 558 35.59 27.68 39.26
CA SER A 558 36.80 27.84 40.08
C SER A 558 36.48 27.79 41.59
N CYS A 559 37.44 27.31 42.38
CA CYS A 559 37.38 27.27 43.83
C CYS A 559 38.79 27.38 44.44
N THR A 560 38.87 27.87 45.67
CA THR A 560 40.13 28.01 46.42
C THR A 560 40.02 27.29 47.76
N SER A 561 41.12 26.70 48.24
CA SER A 561 41.21 26.22 49.63
C SER A 561 41.90 27.28 50.50
N SER A 562 41.56 27.30 51.79
CA SER A 562 42.19 28.11 52.83
C SER A 562 43.08 27.29 53.78
N THR A 563 43.20 25.98 53.56
CA THR A 563 43.97 25.06 54.43
C THR A 563 45.39 24.88 53.91
N TYR A 564 46.40 25.01 54.76
CA TYR A 564 47.81 24.77 54.36
C TYR A 564 48.17 23.29 54.35
N CYS A 565 49.02 22.88 53.40
CA CYS A 565 49.45 21.49 53.27
C CYS A 565 50.42 21.03 54.39
N PRO A 566 50.47 19.72 54.72
CA PRO A 566 51.32 19.18 55.81
C PRO A 566 52.83 19.34 55.61
N ILE A 567 53.56 19.52 56.73
CA ILE A 567 55.03 19.61 56.76
C ILE A 567 55.58 18.53 57.73
N ASN A 568 56.39 17.61 57.23
CA ASN A 568 56.98 16.51 58.01
C ASN A 568 58.24 16.95 58.77
N GLY A 569 58.54 16.29 59.89
CA GLY A 569 59.69 16.61 60.76
C GLY A 569 61.05 16.09 60.27
N GLY A 570 62.13 16.78 60.66
CA GLY A 570 63.53 16.43 60.37
C GLY A 570 64.43 16.32 61.60
N TRP A 571 65.36 15.35 61.56
CA TRP A 571 66.30 15.03 62.65
C TRP A 571 67.52 15.97 62.70
N ASN A 572 67.97 16.29 63.92
CA ASN A 572 69.32 16.83 64.16
C ASN A 572 70.41 15.74 64.19
N ASN A 573 71.66 16.20 64.17
CA ASN A 573 72.87 15.40 64.40
C ASN A 573 72.90 14.79 65.83
N TRP A 574 73.66 13.70 65.98
CA TRP A 574 73.85 12.97 67.24
C TRP A 574 75.04 13.51 68.08
N GLY A 575 74.97 13.32 69.41
CA GLY A 575 76.07 13.62 70.34
C GLY A 575 77.21 12.60 70.38
N SER A 576 77.88 12.53 71.54
CA SER A 576 79.05 11.68 71.85
C SER A 576 78.71 10.45 72.71
N TRP A 577 79.60 9.45 72.75
CA TRP A 577 79.38 8.13 73.36
C TRP A 577 79.99 7.96 74.77
N GLY A 578 79.38 7.09 75.60
CA GLY A 578 79.86 6.71 76.95
C GLY A 578 80.87 5.54 77.01
N SER A 579 81.10 4.96 78.20
CA SER A 579 82.07 3.88 78.48
C SER A 579 81.48 2.45 78.40
N CYS A 580 82.37 1.44 78.30
CA CYS A 580 82.03 0.05 77.92
C CYS A 580 81.50 -0.83 79.06
N SER A 581 80.65 -1.82 78.75
CA SER A 581 79.89 -2.60 79.75
C SER A 581 80.35 -4.03 80.07
N VAL A 582 81.41 -4.59 79.44
CA VAL A 582 81.90 -5.97 79.70
C VAL A 582 83.43 -6.07 79.64
N THR A 583 83.99 -7.22 80.05
CA THR A 583 85.43 -7.49 80.14
C THR A 583 85.99 -8.53 79.16
N CYS A 584 85.15 -9.20 78.36
CA CYS A 584 85.55 -9.99 77.19
C CYS A 584 84.43 -10.02 76.15
N ALA A 585 84.75 -10.28 74.87
CA ALA A 585 83.84 -10.05 73.74
C ALA A 585 83.23 -8.62 73.74
N SER A 586 82.02 -8.45 73.22
CA SER A 586 81.38 -7.14 72.98
C SER A 586 80.43 -6.70 74.11
N GLY A 587 80.67 -5.51 74.66
CA GLY A 587 79.75 -4.73 75.50
C GLY A 587 79.21 -3.51 74.77
N THR A 588 78.56 -2.57 75.47
CA THR A 588 77.78 -1.47 74.87
C THR A 588 78.08 -0.09 75.47
N GLN A 589 77.90 0.97 74.67
CA GLN A 589 78.00 2.40 74.99
C GLN A 589 76.78 3.17 74.37
N THR A 590 76.37 4.33 74.90
CA THR A 590 75.11 5.04 74.49
C THR A 590 75.28 6.53 74.14
N LYS A 591 74.35 7.11 73.34
CA LYS A 591 74.24 8.55 72.99
C LYS A 591 72.85 9.01 72.48
N SER A 592 72.60 10.31 72.26
CA SER A 592 71.26 10.86 71.89
C SER A 592 71.20 11.95 70.78
N ARG A 593 69.98 12.24 70.26
CA ARG A 593 69.60 13.33 69.32
C ARG A 593 68.13 13.78 69.47
N ALA A 594 67.69 14.83 68.75
CA ALA A 594 66.31 15.35 68.74
C ALA A 594 65.75 15.65 67.33
N CYS A 595 64.42 15.70 67.18
CA CYS A 595 63.69 16.03 65.95
C CYS A 595 63.11 17.45 66.03
N ASN A 596 63.66 18.40 65.28
CA ASN A 596 63.12 19.78 65.17
C ASN A 596 63.74 20.60 64.00
N ASN A 597 64.28 19.96 62.97
CA ASN A 597 64.93 20.65 61.84
C ASN A 597 64.46 20.12 60.47
N PRO A 598 63.28 20.56 59.97
CA PRO A 598 62.27 21.38 60.66
C PRO A 598 61.46 20.56 61.67
N SER A 599 60.67 21.21 62.53
CA SER A 599 59.62 20.55 63.31
C SER A 599 58.40 20.25 62.43
N ALA A 600 57.72 19.14 62.67
CA ALA A 600 56.48 18.81 61.95
C ALA A 600 55.39 19.87 62.21
N ALA A 601 54.62 20.22 61.17
CA ALA A 601 53.56 21.23 61.21
C ALA A 601 52.41 20.88 60.25
N HIS A 602 51.26 21.55 60.42
CA HIS A 602 50.06 21.37 59.58
C HIS A 602 49.60 19.90 59.41
N GLY A 603 49.84 19.05 60.43
CA GLY A 603 49.47 17.63 60.41
C GLY A 603 50.47 16.70 59.73
N GLY A 604 51.70 17.15 59.43
CA GLY A 604 52.75 16.28 58.89
C GLY A 604 53.30 15.27 59.90
N ALA A 605 53.95 14.23 59.40
CA ALA A 605 54.47 13.13 60.19
C ALA A 605 55.70 13.53 61.02
N ASP A 606 55.79 12.99 62.24
CA ASP A 606 56.96 13.14 63.13
C ASP A 606 58.13 12.23 62.69
N CYS A 607 59.34 12.55 63.15
CA CYS A 607 60.55 11.87 62.74
C CYS A 607 60.58 10.40 63.16
N SER A 608 60.63 9.48 62.19
CA SER A 608 60.75 8.04 62.49
C SER A 608 62.12 7.68 63.07
N GLY A 609 62.14 7.05 64.24
CA GLY A 609 63.34 6.50 64.90
C GLY A 609 63.49 6.91 66.37
N GLY A 610 64.41 6.24 67.08
CA GLY A 610 64.70 6.57 68.48
C GLY A 610 65.52 7.85 68.66
N THR A 611 65.31 8.55 69.78
CA THR A 611 66.13 9.68 70.25
C THR A 611 67.46 9.24 70.89
N THR A 612 67.66 7.94 71.11
CA THR A 612 68.84 7.35 71.75
C THR A 612 69.40 6.23 70.88
N ALA A 613 70.73 6.11 70.82
CA ALA A 613 71.46 5.07 70.10
C ALA A 613 72.43 4.33 71.04
N SER A 614 72.78 3.10 70.66
CA SER A 614 73.74 2.23 71.34
C SER A 614 74.80 1.72 70.35
N GLN A 615 76.07 1.65 70.74
CA GLN A 615 77.16 1.04 69.94
C GLN A 615 77.93 0.00 70.76
N ALA A 616 78.54 -0.97 70.07
CA ALA A 616 79.34 -2.02 70.70
C ALA A 616 80.81 -1.60 70.95
N CYS A 617 81.44 -2.23 71.93
CA CYS A 617 82.85 -2.06 72.30
C CYS A 617 83.44 -3.43 72.68
N THR A 618 84.57 -3.84 72.08
CA THR A 618 84.92 -5.28 71.98
C THR A 618 86.35 -5.60 72.43
N LEU A 619 86.47 -6.68 73.21
CA LEU A 619 87.72 -7.37 73.57
C LEU A 619 87.77 -8.77 72.91
N SER A 620 88.86 -9.51 73.10
CA SER A 620 89.28 -10.70 72.31
C SER A 620 88.19 -11.73 71.91
N ALA A 621 88.40 -12.36 70.75
CA ALA A 621 87.35 -12.87 69.85
C ALA A 621 86.70 -14.23 70.16
N CYS A 622 85.57 -14.48 69.50
CA CYS A 622 84.66 -15.63 69.63
C CYS A 622 84.29 -16.23 68.23
N PRO A 623 83.71 -17.45 68.13
CA PRO A 623 83.50 -18.16 66.86
C PRO A 623 82.48 -17.53 65.88
N ILE A 624 82.56 -17.90 64.59
CA ILE A 624 81.85 -17.26 63.47
C ILE A 624 80.87 -18.22 62.78
N ASN A 625 79.56 -17.99 62.98
CA ASN A 625 78.48 -18.74 62.31
C ASN A 625 78.27 -18.25 60.86
N GLY A 626 77.74 -19.11 59.98
CA GLY A 626 77.50 -18.78 58.57
C GLY A 626 76.22 -17.96 58.31
N GLY A 627 76.24 -17.17 57.23
CA GLY A 627 75.15 -16.32 56.77
C GLY A 627 74.70 -16.58 55.32
N TYR A 628 73.40 -16.38 55.07
CA TYR A 628 72.81 -16.46 53.72
C TYR A 628 73.06 -15.17 52.91
N THR A 629 73.17 -15.30 51.59
CA THR A 629 73.06 -14.18 50.65
C THR A 629 71.66 -13.56 50.67
N SER A 630 71.54 -12.36 50.07
CA SER A 630 70.25 -11.84 49.62
C SER A 630 69.52 -12.85 48.72
N TRP A 631 68.18 -12.75 48.70
CA TRP A 631 67.32 -13.52 47.79
C TRP A 631 67.49 -13.06 46.33
N THR A 632 67.28 -13.97 45.39
CA THR A 632 66.97 -13.62 43.99
C THR A 632 65.63 -12.89 43.89
N SER A 633 65.39 -12.24 42.75
CA SER A 633 64.04 -11.87 42.32
C SER A 633 63.11 -13.09 42.26
N TRP A 634 61.80 -12.85 42.33
CA TRP A 634 60.77 -13.86 42.09
C TRP A 634 60.76 -14.30 40.63
N GLY A 635 60.60 -15.60 40.39
CA GLY A 635 60.31 -16.15 39.06
C GLY A 635 58.88 -15.88 38.61
N THR A 636 58.54 -16.26 37.37
CA THR A 636 57.18 -16.18 36.84
C THR A 636 56.20 -17.07 37.61
N CYS A 637 54.97 -16.59 37.84
CA CYS A 637 53.91 -17.36 38.48
C CYS A 637 53.51 -18.59 37.66
N SER A 638 53.28 -19.74 38.32
CA SER A 638 52.94 -21.00 37.64
C SER A 638 51.61 -20.99 36.89
N ASN A 639 50.62 -20.23 37.38
CA ASN A 639 49.27 -20.12 36.83
C ASN A 639 48.92 -18.65 36.59
N THR A 640 48.11 -18.34 35.57
CA THR A 640 47.71 -16.96 35.22
C THR A 640 46.54 -16.42 36.06
N CYS A 641 45.69 -17.29 36.58
CA CYS A 641 44.58 -17.01 37.50
C CYS A 641 44.35 -18.21 38.44
N GLY A 642 43.41 -18.09 39.39
CA GLY A 642 42.97 -19.21 40.24
C GLY A 642 43.98 -19.65 41.31
N GLY A 643 45.06 -18.89 41.51
CA GLY A 643 46.17 -19.24 42.40
C GLY A 643 47.25 -20.06 41.70
N GLY A 644 48.42 -19.45 41.50
CA GLY A 644 49.68 -20.12 41.19
C GLY A 644 50.72 -19.90 42.28
N THR A 645 51.92 -20.43 42.09
CA THR A 645 53.05 -20.22 42.99
C THR A 645 54.25 -19.67 42.22
N GLN A 646 55.02 -18.78 42.85
CA GLN A 646 56.29 -18.25 42.34
C GLN A 646 57.39 -18.42 43.39
N GLY A 647 58.61 -18.75 42.94
CA GLY A 647 59.74 -19.08 43.81
C GLY A 647 60.94 -18.12 43.68
N ARG A 648 61.80 -18.12 44.70
CA ARG A 648 63.11 -17.45 44.75
C ARG A 648 64.11 -18.23 45.61
N THR A 649 65.42 -17.96 45.47
CA THR A 649 66.48 -18.72 46.17
C THR A 649 67.59 -17.82 46.75
N ARG A 650 68.41 -18.38 47.66
CA ARG A 650 69.61 -17.77 48.27
C ARG A 650 70.62 -18.84 48.71
N SER A 651 71.89 -18.49 48.90
CA SER A 651 72.97 -19.44 49.20
C SER A 651 73.71 -19.12 50.52
N CYS A 652 74.21 -20.14 51.23
CA CYS A 652 74.90 -19.99 52.52
C CYS A 652 76.41 -19.73 52.31
N SER A 653 76.77 -18.47 52.05
CA SER A 653 78.13 -18.08 51.63
C SER A 653 78.59 -16.70 52.13
N ASN A 654 77.76 -15.98 52.89
CA ASN A 654 78.00 -14.57 53.25
C ASN A 654 77.79 -14.29 54.75
N PRO A 655 78.77 -14.58 55.63
CA PRO A 655 80.00 -15.35 55.37
C PRO A 655 79.76 -16.86 55.41
N SER A 656 80.76 -17.65 55.02
CA SER A 656 80.80 -19.09 55.35
C SER A 656 81.16 -19.32 56.82
N PRO A 657 80.68 -20.40 57.48
CA PRO A 657 81.02 -20.69 58.88
C PRO A 657 82.52 -20.94 59.06
N GLN A 658 83.12 -20.39 60.12
CA GLN A 658 84.54 -20.57 60.45
C GLN A 658 84.76 -20.71 61.96
N HIS A 659 85.92 -21.26 62.34
CA HIS A 659 86.33 -21.48 63.74
C HIS A 659 85.30 -22.23 64.60
N GLY A 660 84.62 -23.22 64.01
CA GLY A 660 83.64 -24.06 64.72
C GLY A 660 82.23 -23.47 64.84
N GLY A 661 81.95 -22.34 64.19
CA GLY A 661 80.59 -21.78 64.13
C GLY A 661 79.61 -22.63 63.31
N ALA A 662 78.31 -22.45 63.60
CA ALA A 662 77.21 -23.22 63.02
C ALA A 662 76.92 -22.86 61.55
N THR A 663 76.38 -23.83 60.81
CA THR A 663 75.83 -23.67 59.46
C THR A 663 74.59 -22.78 59.43
N CYS A 664 74.28 -22.14 58.30
CA CYS A 664 73.06 -21.36 58.14
C CYS A 664 71.80 -22.19 58.42
N SER A 665 70.87 -21.66 59.22
CA SER A 665 69.59 -22.29 59.56
C SER A 665 68.41 -21.60 58.86
N GLY A 666 67.52 -22.38 58.27
CA GLY A 666 66.33 -21.91 57.53
C GLY A 666 66.39 -22.26 56.04
N SER A 667 65.32 -22.00 55.30
CA SER A 667 65.20 -22.39 53.89
C SER A 667 66.10 -21.59 52.94
N ALA A 668 66.74 -22.29 52.00
CA ALA A 668 67.49 -21.72 50.88
C ALA A 668 66.60 -21.35 49.68
N SER A 669 65.36 -21.85 49.67
CA SER A 669 64.28 -21.51 48.73
C SER A 669 63.08 -20.94 49.47
N ASP A 670 62.34 -20.04 48.83
CA ASP A 670 61.12 -19.41 49.33
C ASP A 670 60.10 -19.34 48.20
N SER A 671 58.81 -19.48 48.52
CA SER A 671 57.72 -19.55 47.54
C SER A 671 56.47 -18.88 48.06
N GLN A 672 55.87 -18.00 47.26
CA GLN A 672 54.63 -17.30 47.61
C GLN A 672 53.53 -17.55 46.58
N SER A 673 52.27 -17.51 47.05
CA SER A 673 51.10 -17.52 46.18
C SER A 673 51.07 -16.27 45.29
N CYS A 674 50.57 -16.42 44.07
CA CYS A 674 50.43 -15.36 43.08
C CYS A 674 49.18 -15.61 42.23
N ASN A 675 48.69 -14.58 41.54
CA ASN A 675 47.50 -14.67 40.67
C ASN A 675 46.28 -15.31 41.36
N THR A 676 46.05 -14.96 42.62
CA THR A 676 44.96 -15.45 43.48
C THR A 676 43.61 -14.78 43.20
N HIS A 677 43.45 -14.16 42.03
CA HIS A 677 42.15 -13.70 41.55
C HIS A 677 41.44 -14.88 40.88
N ASN A 678 40.11 -14.92 40.97
CA ASN A 678 39.32 -16.01 40.41
C ASN A 678 39.46 -16.04 38.87
N CYS A 679 39.56 -17.23 38.29
CA CYS A 679 39.55 -17.37 36.83
C CYS A 679 38.18 -17.02 36.24
N PRO A 680 38.13 -16.50 34.99
CA PRO A 680 36.87 -16.30 34.27
C PRO A 680 36.06 -17.58 34.15
N ILE A 681 34.77 -17.52 34.52
CA ILE A 681 33.80 -18.61 34.35
C ILE A 681 32.87 -18.20 33.23
N ASN A 682 33.01 -18.82 32.06
CA ASN A 682 32.13 -18.58 30.91
C ASN A 682 30.72 -19.11 31.18
N GLY A 683 29.70 -18.42 30.69
CA GLY A 683 28.30 -18.80 30.84
C GLY A 683 27.96 -20.09 30.09
N GLY A 684 27.24 -20.98 30.77
CA GLY A 684 26.56 -22.13 30.18
C GLY A 684 25.04 -21.95 30.26
N TYR A 685 24.34 -22.34 29.20
CA TYR A 685 22.89 -22.42 29.24
C TYR A 685 22.41 -23.60 30.11
N THR A 686 21.24 -23.43 30.74
CA THR A 686 20.44 -24.57 31.21
C THR A 686 20.06 -25.48 30.03
N SER A 687 19.58 -26.69 30.34
CA SER A 687 18.70 -27.39 29.41
C SER A 687 17.52 -26.49 29.01
N TRP A 688 16.98 -26.71 27.81
CA TRP A 688 15.72 -26.11 27.39
C TRP A 688 14.58 -26.50 28.34
N THR A 689 13.61 -25.61 28.51
CA THR A 689 12.28 -25.99 29.00
C THR A 689 11.63 -27.01 28.04
N SER A 690 10.59 -27.69 28.54
CA SER A 690 9.57 -28.24 27.64
C SER A 690 9.02 -27.15 26.70
N TRP A 691 8.51 -27.55 25.55
CA TRP A 691 7.67 -26.66 24.74
C TRP A 691 6.45 -26.21 25.54
N GLY A 692 6.08 -24.94 25.40
CA GLY A 692 4.81 -24.41 25.91
C GLY A 692 3.61 -24.95 25.14
N THR A 693 2.41 -24.52 25.53
CA THR A 693 1.20 -24.72 24.70
C THR A 693 1.34 -23.99 23.37
N CYS A 694 0.76 -24.55 22.32
CA CYS A 694 0.65 -23.88 21.02
C CYS A 694 -0.21 -22.60 21.15
N SER A 695 0.15 -21.54 20.44
CA SER A 695 -0.56 -20.24 20.46
C SER A 695 -2.03 -20.34 20.04
N VAL A 696 -2.36 -21.27 19.14
CA VAL A 696 -3.72 -21.58 18.68
C VAL A 696 -3.98 -23.08 18.70
N THR A 697 -5.25 -23.48 18.71
CA THR A 697 -5.68 -24.90 18.74
C THR A 697 -5.76 -25.56 17.36
N CYS A 698 -5.80 -24.76 16.28
CA CYS A 698 -5.91 -25.17 14.89
C CYS A 698 -5.42 -24.04 13.96
N ALA A 699 -5.40 -24.27 12.64
CA ALA A 699 -4.93 -23.36 11.58
C ALA A 699 -3.45 -22.93 11.61
N GLY A 700 -2.62 -23.56 12.44
CA GLY A 700 -1.18 -23.31 12.52
C GLY A 700 -0.81 -22.24 13.55
N GLY A 701 -0.23 -22.69 14.66
CA GLY A 701 0.31 -21.84 15.71
C GLY A 701 1.81 -22.00 15.90
N THR A 702 2.34 -21.25 16.85
CA THR A 702 3.72 -21.39 17.33
C THR A 702 3.74 -21.84 18.79
N GLN A 703 4.72 -22.66 19.16
CA GLN A 703 5.03 -23.00 20.55
C GLN A 703 6.49 -22.64 20.82
N GLY A 704 6.72 -21.90 21.90
CA GLY A 704 8.04 -21.49 22.34
C GLY A 704 8.64 -22.41 23.40
N ARG A 705 9.97 -22.40 23.51
CA ARG A 705 10.73 -22.90 24.67
C ARG A 705 11.89 -21.96 24.97
N THR A 706 12.38 -21.97 26.20
CA THR A 706 13.44 -21.05 26.65
C THR A 706 14.55 -21.77 27.42
N ARG A 707 15.69 -21.11 27.58
CA ARG A 707 16.82 -21.54 28.40
C ARG A 707 17.57 -20.33 28.98
N SER A 708 18.03 -20.45 30.22
CA SER A 708 18.67 -19.35 30.95
C SER A 708 20.19 -19.52 30.98
N CYS A 709 20.94 -18.42 30.91
CA CYS A 709 22.41 -18.43 30.97
C CYS A 709 22.91 -18.51 32.43
N THR A 710 22.60 -19.62 33.11
CA THR A 710 22.77 -19.78 34.57
C THR A 710 23.47 -21.08 34.99
N ASN A 711 23.91 -21.92 34.05
CA ASN A 711 24.48 -23.25 34.32
C ASN A 711 25.85 -23.48 33.65
N PRO A 712 26.93 -22.86 34.15
CA PRO A 712 26.98 -21.84 35.20
C PRO A 712 26.63 -20.44 34.66
N ALA A 713 26.29 -19.49 35.53
CA ALA A 713 26.21 -18.09 35.15
C ALA A 713 27.61 -17.51 34.86
N PRO A 714 27.78 -16.54 33.94
CA PRO A 714 29.05 -15.86 33.73
C PRO A 714 29.56 -15.20 35.01
N GLN A 715 30.82 -15.45 35.38
CA GLN A 715 31.47 -14.83 36.54
C GLN A 715 32.92 -14.45 36.23
N TYR A 716 33.45 -13.45 36.95
CA TYR A 716 34.85 -13.02 36.89
C TYR A 716 35.33 -12.67 35.46
N ASN A 717 34.51 -11.93 34.71
CA ASN A 717 34.72 -11.56 33.31
C ASN A 717 34.80 -12.74 32.32
N GLY A 718 34.15 -13.86 32.63
CA GLY A 718 33.88 -14.91 31.65
C GLY A 718 32.89 -14.47 30.56
N LEU A 719 32.97 -15.10 29.40
CA LEU A 719 32.13 -14.82 28.24
C LEU A 719 30.66 -15.14 28.51
N SER A 720 29.75 -14.34 27.97
CA SER A 720 28.31 -14.62 27.94
C SER A 720 28.00 -15.89 27.12
N CYS A 721 26.85 -16.53 27.39
CA CYS A 721 26.39 -17.67 26.60
C CYS A 721 26.17 -17.28 25.13
N SER A 722 26.62 -18.14 24.20
CA SER A 722 26.48 -17.94 22.75
C SER A 722 25.32 -18.75 22.15
N GLY A 723 24.41 -18.09 21.44
CA GLY A 723 23.25 -18.68 20.77
C GLY A 723 21.93 -18.07 21.23
N ALA A 724 20.80 -18.56 20.72
CA ALA A 724 19.48 -18.07 21.12
C ALA A 724 19.08 -18.57 22.52
N SER A 725 18.45 -17.72 23.33
CA SER A 725 17.85 -18.06 24.64
C SER A 725 16.39 -18.53 24.53
N SER A 726 15.74 -18.27 23.40
CA SER A 726 14.43 -18.75 22.99
C SER A 726 14.56 -19.60 21.73
N ASP A 727 13.58 -20.45 21.49
CA ASP A 727 13.43 -21.30 20.31
C ASP A 727 11.94 -21.56 20.08
N THR A 728 11.51 -21.63 18.82
CA THR A 728 10.10 -21.58 18.42
C THR A 728 9.85 -22.54 17.26
N GLN A 729 8.79 -23.35 17.35
CA GLN A 729 8.39 -24.25 16.26
C GLN A 729 6.89 -24.18 15.99
N SER A 730 6.49 -24.52 14.75
CA SER A 730 5.09 -24.63 14.36
C SER A 730 4.36 -25.77 15.08
N CYS A 731 3.04 -25.63 15.21
CA CYS A 731 2.16 -26.62 15.83
C CYS A 731 0.71 -26.47 15.32
N ASN A 732 -0.14 -27.46 15.59
CA ASN A 732 -1.59 -27.44 15.32
C ASN A 732 -1.96 -27.02 13.87
N THR A 733 -1.23 -27.56 12.90
CA THR A 733 -1.36 -27.31 11.45
C THR A 733 -2.57 -28.03 10.81
N LEU A 734 -3.68 -28.14 11.53
CA LEU A 734 -4.94 -28.73 11.07
C LEU A 734 -6.00 -27.63 11.03
N ASN A 735 -6.77 -27.54 9.95
CA ASN A 735 -7.68 -26.41 9.70
C ASN A 735 -8.81 -26.33 10.76
N CYS A 736 -9.16 -25.11 11.18
CA CYS A 736 -10.23 -24.85 12.15
C CYS A 736 -11.63 -25.05 11.54
N PRO A 737 -12.65 -25.49 12.31
CA PRO A 737 -14.04 -25.53 11.87
C PRO A 737 -14.57 -24.12 11.56
N ILE A 738 -14.98 -23.89 10.31
CA ILE A 738 -15.58 -22.62 9.85
C ILE A 738 -17.10 -22.79 9.86
N ASN A 739 -17.79 -22.06 10.75
CA ASN A 739 -19.24 -22.03 10.80
C ASN A 739 -19.82 -21.23 9.62
N GLY A 740 -20.90 -21.71 9.01
CA GLY A 740 -21.52 -21.05 7.87
C GLY A 740 -22.27 -19.77 8.24
N GLY A 741 -21.97 -18.69 7.53
CA GLY A 741 -22.74 -17.45 7.55
C GLY A 741 -23.60 -17.29 6.29
N TYR A 742 -24.77 -16.68 6.45
CA TYR A 742 -25.62 -16.31 5.32
C TYR A 742 -25.10 -15.03 4.66
N THR A 743 -25.18 -14.95 3.33
CA THR A 743 -25.05 -13.68 2.60
C THR A 743 -26.15 -12.69 3.04
N SER A 744 -25.94 -11.41 2.74
CA SER A 744 -27.02 -10.44 2.64
C SER A 744 -28.17 -10.99 1.77
N TRP A 745 -29.40 -10.57 2.08
CA TRP A 745 -30.57 -10.88 1.27
C TRP A 745 -30.46 -10.24 -0.12
N THR A 746 -30.96 -10.92 -1.15
CA THR A 746 -31.26 -10.29 -2.44
C THR A 746 -32.28 -9.15 -2.26
N SER A 747 -32.32 -8.25 -3.24
CA SER A 747 -33.50 -7.41 -3.45
C SER A 747 -34.76 -8.27 -3.59
N TRP A 748 -35.92 -7.67 -3.30
CA TRP A 748 -37.21 -8.30 -3.57
C TRP A 748 -37.44 -8.43 -5.07
N ALA A 749 -37.79 -9.63 -5.52
CA ALA A 749 -38.20 -9.88 -6.90
C ALA A 749 -39.47 -9.09 -7.26
N THR A 750 -39.71 -8.86 -8.55
CA THR A 750 -40.95 -8.24 -9.03
C THR A 750 -42.17 -9.05 -8.59
N CYS A 751 -43.19 -8.36 -8.05
CA CYS A 751 -44.44 -8.98 -7.60
C CYS A 751 -45.09 -9.85 -8.68
N SER A 752 -45.56 -11.05 -8.31
CA SER A 752 -46.07 -12.07 -9.25
C SER A 752 -47.28 -11.64 -10.10
N VAL A 753 -48.03 -10.62 -9.67
CA VAL A 753 -49.08 -9.94 -10.45
C VAL A 753 -49.04 -8.44 -10.22
N THR A 754 -49.53 -7.65 -11.17
CA THR A 754 -49.59 -6.18 -11.09
C THR A 754 -50.75 -5.67 -10.23
N CYS A 755 -51.80 -6.46 -10.04
CA CYS A 755 -52.98 -6.19 -9.22
C CYS A 755 -53.62 -7.51 -8.76
N GLY A 756 -54.55 -7.46 -7.81
CA GLY A 756 -55.35 -8.61 -7.36
C GLY A 756 -54.73 -9.43 -6.22
N GLY A 757 -53.57 -9.03 -5.69
CA GLY A 757 -52.83 -9.76 -4.66
C GLY A 757 -51.83 -10.75 -5.24
N GLY A 758 -50.56 -10.34 -5.25
CA GLY A 758 -49.42 -11.17 -5.65
C GLY A 758 -48.50 -11.46 -4.48
N THR A 759 -47.37 -12.10 -4.81
CA THR A 759 -46.31 -12.42 -3.85
C THR A 759 -44.96 -12.06 -4.46
N GLN A 760 -44.04 -11.55 -3.64
CA GLN A 760 -42.65 -11.27 -4.00
C GLN A 760 -41.71 -11.97 -3.02
N GLY A 761 -40.65 -12.56 -3.55
CA GLY A 761 -39.66 -13.31 -2.77
C GLY A 761 -38.28 -12.66 -2.78
N ARG A 762 -37.45 -13.05 -1.81
CA ARG A 762 -36.01 -12.78 -1.75
C ARG A 762 -35.27 -13.99 -1.17
N THR A 763 -33.98 -14.11 -1.46
CA THR A 763 -33.16 -15.26 -1.04
C THR A 763 -31.81 -14.83 -0.46
N ARG A 764 -31.11 -15.77 0.19
CA ARG A 764 -29.74 -15.62 0.67
C ARG A 764 -29.05 -16.99 0.71
N SER A 765 -27.74 -17.01 0.48
CA SER A 765 -26.95 -18.24 0.35
C SER A 765 -26.09 -18.48 1.58
N CYS A 766 -25.88 -19.73 1.98
CA CYS A 766 -25.03 -20.10 3.12
C CYS A 766 -23.56 -20.17 2.68
N THR A 767 -23.00 -19.02 2.28
CA THR A 767 -21.71 -18.91 1.59
C THR A 767 -20.84 -17.74 2.08
N ASN A 768 -21.19 -17.07 3.17
CA ASN A 768 -20.44 -15.92 3.70
C ASN A 768 -20.15 -16.03 5.21
N PRO A 769 -19.20 -16.90 5.62
CA PRO A 769 -18.49 -17.91 4.81
C PRO A 769 -19.34 -19.17 4.60
N ALA A 770 -18.91 -20.07 3.72
CA ALA A 770 -19.51 -21.41 3.61
C ALA A 770 -19.05 -22.30 4.79
N PRO A 771 -19.86 -23.26 5.28
CA PRO A 771 -19.41 -24.20 6.31
C PRO A 771 -18.25 -25.05 5.81
N GLN A 772 -17.13 -25.09 6.54
CA GLN A 772 -15.96 -25.93 6.23
C GLN A 772 -15.41 -26.61 7.50
N TYR A 773 -14.63 -27.68 7.31
CA TYR A 773 -13.89 -28.39 8.37
C TYR A 773 -14.75 -28.82 9.59
N ASN A 774 -15.99 -29.24 9.35
CA ASN A 774 -17.02 -29.60 10.33
C ASN A 774 -17.60 -28.44 11.17
N GLY A 775 -17.49 -27.19 10.71
CA GLY A 775 -18.28 -26.08 11.27
C GLY A 775 -19.78 -26.23 11.03
N LEU A 776 -20.57 -25.50 11.83
CA LEU A 776 -22.04 -25.57 11.85
C LEU A 776 -22.67 -24.95 10.59
N SER A 777 -23.75 -25.55 10.09
CA SER A 777 -24.56 -24.99 9.00
C SER A 777 -25.34 -23.74 9.42
N CYS A 778 -25.58 -22.81 8.48
CA CYS A 778 -26.34 -21.58 8.73
C CYS A 778 -27.74 -21.84 9.32
N SER A 779 -28.10 -21.14 10.39
CA SER A 779 -29.41 -21.26 11.05
C SER A 779 -30.45 -20.26 10.53
N GLY A 780 -31.60 -20.75 10.06
CA GLY A 780 -32.76 -19.95 9.65
C GLY A 780 -33.17 -20.19 8.19
N SER A 781 -34.16 -19.46 7.69
CA SER A 781 -34.64 -19.59 6.32
C SER A 781 -33.67 -18.96 5.29
N ALA A 782 -33.42 -19.67 4.19
CA ALA A 782 -32.68 -19.16 3.02
C ALA A 782 -33.56 -18.38 2.02
N SER A 783 -34.88 -18.44 2.19
CA SER A 783 -35.88 -17.75 1.36
C SER A 783 -36.90 -17.03 2.25
N ASP A 784 -37.33 -15.85 1.83
CA ASP A 784 -38.35 -15.02 2.49
C ASP A 784 -39.34 -14.49 1.43
N SER A 785 -40.59 -14.26 1.82
CA SER A 785 -41.72 -14.07 0.89
C SER A 785 -42.84 -13.25 1.52
N GLN A 786 -43.30 -12.21 0.82
CA GLN A 786 -44.35 -11.31 1.29
C GLN A 786 -45.40 -10.99 0.21
N SER A 787 -46.61 -10.63 0.65
CA SER A 787 -47.69 -10.19 -0.23
C SER A 787 -47.43 -8.80 -0.82
N CYS A 788 -47.88 -8.58 -2.05
CA CYS A 788 -47.70 -7.33 -2.79
C CYS A 788 -48.89 -7.09 -3.74
N ASN A 789 -49.04 -5.86 -4.27
CA ASN A 789 -50.07 -5.49 -5.25
C ASN A 789 -51.51 -5.94 -4.89
N THR A 790 -51.90 -5.78 -3.62
CA THR A 790 -53.18 -6.20 -3.03
C THR A 790 -54.38 -5.31 -3.39
N HIS A 791 -54.26 -4.46 -4.42
CA HIS A 791 -55.35 -3.61 -4.91
C HIS A 791 -56.15 -4.32 -6.00
N ASN A 792 -57.46 -4.10 -6.09
CA ASN A 792 -58.32 -4.80 -7.05
C ASN A 792 -57.99 -4.43 -8.50
N CYS A 793 -57.99 -5.43 -9.39
CA CYS A 793 -57.82 -5.20 -10.84
C CYS A 793 -59.06 -4.53 -11.47
N PRO A 794 -58.89 -3.68 -12.50
CA PRO A 794 -60.01 -3.11 -13.26
C PRO A 794 -60.83 -4.19 -13.99
N ILE A 795 -62.16 -4.13 -13.88
CA ILE A 795 -63.10 -5.02 -14.58
C ILE A 795 -63.82 -4.20 -15.65
N ASN A 796 -63.50 -4.46 -16.92
CA ASN A 796 -64.14 -3.80 -18.07
C ASN A 796 -65.58 -4.30 -18.27
N GLY A 797 -66.48 -3.40 -18.66
CA GLY A 797 -67.89 -3.72 -18.90
C GLY A 797 -68.11 -4.61 -20.13
N GLY A 798 -68.92 -5.65 -19.95
CA GLY A 798 -69.45 -6.47 -21.03
C GLY A 798 -70.96 -6.26 -21.20
N TYR A 799 -71.42 -6.19 -22.45
CA TYR A 799 -72.85 -6.27 -22.75
C TYR A 799 -73.38 -7.69 -22.50
N THR A 800 -74.62 -7.79 -22.02
CA THR A 800 -75.42 -9.01 -22.10
C THR A 800 -75.64 -9.43 -23.56
N SER A 801 -76.00 -10.70 -23.75
CA SER A 801 -76.53 -11.16 -25.04
C SER A 801 -77.77 -10.34 -25.40
N TRP A 802 -77.93 -10.03 -26.70
CA TRP A 802 -79.13 -9.37 -27.19
C TRP A 802 -80.40 -10.16 -26.84
N SER A 803 -81.49 -9.44 -26.53
CA SER A 803 -82.82 -10.03 -26.46
C SER A 803 -83.22 -10.68 -27.80
N SER A 804 -84.25 -11.51 -27.75
CA SER A 804 -85.05 -11.82 -28.94
C SER A 804 -85.56 -10.53 -29.60
N TRP A 805 -85.82 -10.60 -30.90
CA TRP A 805 -86.54 -9.54 -31.61
C TRP A 805 -88.02 -9.54 -31.20
N ASP A 806 -88.58 -8.34 -31.02
CA ASP A 806 -90.01 -8.16 -30.75
C ASP A 806 -90.88 -8.47 -31.98
N THR A 807 -92.19 -8.58 -31.80
CA THR A 807 -93.12 -8.86 -32.91
C THR A 807 -93.18 -7.71 -33.92
N CYS A 808 -92.98 -8.02 -35.20
CA CYS A 808 -93.01 -7.06 -36.31
C CYS A 808 -94.28 -6.19 -36.32
N THR A 809 -94.11 -4.87 -36.49
CA THR A 809 -95.18 -3.88 -36.36
C THR A 809 -96.31 -3.95 -37.39
N VAL A 810 -96.11 -4.58 -38.55
CA VAL A 810 -97.16 -4.85 -39.56
C VAL A 810 -96.97 -6.21 -40.24
N THR A 811 -98.03 -6.76 -40.84
CA THR A 811 -98.05 -8.10 -41.45
C THR A 811 -97.61 -8.17 -42.91
N CYS A 812 -97.66 -7.06 -43.66
CA CYS A 812 -97.16 -6.94 -45.03
C CYS A 812 -96.79 -5.48 -45.35
N GLY A 813 -96.06 -5.23 -46.45
CA GLY A 813 -95.68 -3.88 -46.88
C GLY A 813 -94.47 -3.25 -46.17
N GLY A 814 -93.83 -3.97 -45.23
CA GLY A 814 -92.66 -3.51 -44.49
C GLY A 814 -92.99 -2.90 -43.11
N GLY A 815 -92.52 -3.57 -42.06
CA GLY A 815 -92.53 -3.09 -40.68
C GLY A 815 -91.13 -3.11 -40.06
N THR A 816 -91.07 -2.82 -38.77
CA THR A 816 -89.87 -2.87 -37.93
C THR A 816 -90.07 -3.79 -36.73
N GLN A 817 -88.94 -4.30 -36.22
CA GLN A 817 -88.84 -5.04 -34.97
C GLN A 817 -87.53 -4.63 -34.28
N ASP A 818 -87.55 -4.55 -32.95
CA ASP A 818 -86.46 -4.07 -32.11
C ASP A 818 -85.91 -5.17 -31.20
N ARG A 819 -84.71 -4.95 -30.67
CA ARG A 819 -84.11 -5.73 -29.56
C ARG A 819 -83.11 -4.90 -28.77
N THR A 820 -82.82 -5.31 -27.53
CA THR A 820 -81.96 -4.54 -26.60
C THR A 820 -80.93 -5.42 -25.88
N ARG A 821 -79.94 -4.78 -25.25
CA ARG A 821 -78.93 -5.38 -24.35
C ARG A 821 -78.42 -4.37 -23.31
N SER A 822 -77.92 -4.86 -22.19
CA SER A 822 -77.49 -4.08 -21.01
C SER A 822 -76.00 -4.25 -20.72
N CYS A 823 -75.30 -3.19 -20.29
CA CYS A 823 -73.87 -3.23 -19.93
C CYS A 823 -73.69 -3.79 -18.50
N THR A 824 -74.03 -5.07 -18.30
CA THR A 824 -74.13 -5.70 -16.98
C THR A 824 -73.54 -7.11 -16.89
N ASN A 825 -72.78 -7.56 -17.91
CA ASN A 825 -72.24 -8.92 -17.96
C ASN A 825 -70.76 -8.95 -18.45
N PRO A 826 -69.80 -8.59 -17.59
CA PRO A 826 -69.98 -7.99 -16.25
C PRO A 826 -70.28 -6.49 -16.33
N ALA A 827 -70.73 -5.88 -15.23
CA ALA A 827 -70.76 -4.43 -15.11
C ALA A 827 -69.34 -3.86 -14.88
N PRO A 828 -69.01 -2.65 -15.37
CA PRO A 828 -67.71 -2.03 -15.10
C PRO A 828 -67.43 -1.85 -13.60
N GLN A 829 -66.27 -2.27 -13.11
CA GLN A 829 -65.83 -2.08 -11.72
C GLN A 829 -64.33 -1.73 -11.63
N TYR A 830 -63.93 -1.16 -10.49
CA TYR A 830 -62.53 -0.80 -10.16
C TYR A 830 -61.81 0.02 -11.26
N GLY A 831 -62.53 0.94 -11.92
CA GLY A 831 -61.97 1.82 -12.97
C GLY A 831 -61.97 1.23 -14.38
N GLY A 832 -62.55 0.05 -14.59
CA GLY A 832 -62.66 -0.57 -15.93
C GLY A 832 -63.52 0.21 -16.92
N LEU A 833 -63.27 -0.01 -18.21
CA LEU A 833 -63.89 0.68 -19.33
C LEU A 833 -65.41 0.43 -19.42
N GLN A 834 -66.14 1.45 -19.88
CA GLN A 834 -67.57 1.34 -20.20
C GLN A 834 -67.79 0.58 -21.52
N CYS A 835 -68.93 -0.11 -21.66
CA CYS A 835 -69.26 -0.82 -22.90
C CYS A 835 -69.41 0.14 -24.09
N SER A 836 -68.74 -0.13 -25.21
CA SER A 836 -68.85 0.67 -26.44
C SER A 836 -69.79 0.02 -27.46
N GLY A 837 -70.76 0.80 -27.94
CA GLY A 837 -71.69 0.41 -29.01
C GLY A 837 -73.15 0.79 -28.74
N ALA A 838 -74.05 0.38 -29.64
CA ALA A 838 -75.49 0.57 -29.43
C ALA A 838 -76.05 -0.46 -28.42
N ALA A 839 -76.93 0.01 -27.53
CA ALA A 839 -77.68 -0.80 -26.57
C ALA A 839 -79.04 -1.29 -27.10
N SER A 840 -79.55 -0.66 -28.17
CA SER A 840 -80.70 -1.09 -28.95
C SER A 840 -80.30 -1.35 -30.41
N SER A 841 -81.07 -2.17 -31.11
CA SER A 841 -80.91 -2.46 -32.52
C SER A 841 -82.30 -2.64 -33.15
N GLN A 842 -82.52 -2.05 -34.32
CA GLN A 842 -83.75 -2.14 -35.10
C GLN A 842 -83.47 -2.86 -36.42
N GLN A 843 -84.41 -3.67 -36.92
CA GLN A 843 -84.36 -4.21 -38.28
C GLN A 843 -85.73 -4.25 -38.95
N SER A 844 -85.75 -4.21 -40.28
CA SER A 844 -86.97 -4.34 -41.08
C SER A 844 -87.49 -5.78 -41.08
N CYS A 845 -88.81 -5.93 -41.25
CA CYS A 845 -89.50 -7.21 -41.30
C CYS A 845 -90.74 -7.14 -42.21
N ASN A 846 -91.27 -8.28 -42.65
CA ASN A 846 -92.47 -8.39 -43.49
C ASN A 846 -92.48 -7.49 -44.75
N THR A 847 -91.31 -7.36 -45.39
CA THR A 847 -91.02 -6.48 -46.54
C THR A 847 -91.55 -7.00 -47.89
N HIS A 848 -92.56 -7.86 -47.91
CA HIS A 848 -93.17 -8.36 -49.15
C HIS A 848 -94.28 -7.41 -49.64
N HIS A 849 -94.33 -7.19 -50.96
CA HIS A 849 -95.26 -6.25 -51.60
C HIS A 849 -96.59 -6.88 -52.02
N CYS A 850 -97.65 -6.07 -52.03
CA CYS A 850 -98.98 -6.44 -52.51
C CYS A 850 -99.19 -6.06 -54.02
N PRO A 851 -100.09 -6.73 -54.75
CA PRO A 851 -100.30 -6.57 -56.21
C PRO A 851 -101.11 -5.29 -56.59
N LYS A 852 -100.98 -4.65 -57.78
CA LYS A 852 -100.05 -4.80 -58.94
C LYS A 852 -100.16 -3.59 -59.92
N ASN A 853 -99.20 -3.44 -60.85
CA ASN A 853 -99.21 -2.68 -62.13
C ASN A 853 -99.02 -1.13 -62.15
N GLY A 854 -98.18 -0.60 -63.07
CA GLY A 854 -98.56 0.61 -63.86
C GLY A 854 -97.56 1.71 -64.30
N PHE A 855 -96.78 1.51 -65.38
CA PHE A 855 -96.41 2.50 -66.45
C PHE A 855 -95.62 3.84 -66.24
N ILE A 856 -94.45 3.92 -66.91
CA ILE A 856 -93.89 4.96 -67.85
C ILE A 856 -93.74 6.46 -67.45
N CYS A 857 -92.46 6.85 -67.22
CA CYS A 857 -91.58 7.81 -67.96
C CYS A 857 -91.86 9.33 -68.20
N GLU A 858 -90.75 10.00 -68.59
CA GLU A 858 -90.57 11.32 -69.27
C GLU A 858 -90.31 12.64 -68.48
N ILE A 859 -89.02 12.86 -68.20
CA ILE A 859 -88.18 14.07 -68.40
C ILE A 859 -88.85 15.36 -68.94
N THR A 860 -88.66 16.50 -68.25
CA THR A 860 -88.28 17.84 -68.83
C THR A 860 -87.94 18.83 -67.70
N ARG A 861 -86.70 19.38 -67.61
CA ARG A 861 -86.15 20.63 -68.22
C ARG A 861 -86.69 21.98 -67.70
N ALA A 862 -85.97 22.58 -66.73
CA ALA A 862 -85.71 24.03 -66.55
C ALA A 862 -84.82 24.24 -65.29
N ILE A 863 -84.03 25.30 -65.05
CA ILE A 863 -83.34 26.36 -65.85
C ILE A 863 -82.14 26.87 -65.00
N PHE A 864 -81.29 27.76 -65.55
CA PHE A 864 -80.20 28.56 -64.93
C PHE A 864 -80.44 29.08 -63.47
N GLN A 865 -79.44 29.47 -62.64
CA GLN A 865 -78.05 29.95 -62.89
C GLN A 865 -77.15 30.00 -61.61
N LEU A 866 -75.80 30.09 -61.79
CA LEU A 866 -74.73 30.68 -60.89
C LEU A 866 -74.59 30.16 -59.42
N THR A 867 -73.40 29.95 -58.79
CA THR A 867 -71.97 29.89 -59.21
C THR A 867 -71.09 29.19 -58.14
N VAL A 868 -70.15 28.32 -58.59
CA VAL A 868 -68.69 28.16 -58.25
C VAL A 868 -68.18 28.71 -56.89
N TYR A 869 -67.32 28.06 -56.07
CA TYR A 869 -66.38 26.90 -56.17
C TYR A 869 -66.81 25.70 -55.26
N GLY A 870 -66.10 24.57 -55.00
CA GLY A 870 -64.77 24.04 -55.38
C GLY A 870 -63.70 24.13 -54.24
N PRO A 871 -62.69 23.21 -54.10
CA PRO A 871 -62.37 22.03 -54.92
C PRO A 871 -62.76 20.67 -54.27
N VAL A 872 -62.48 19.56 -54.95
CA VAL A 872 -62.88 18.19 -54.54
C VAL A 872 -61.81 17.51 -53.67
N GLY A 873 -62.18 17.11 -52.45
CA GLY A 873 -61.40 16.17 -51.64
C GLY A 873 -61.75 14.72 -51.99
N VAL A 874 -60.90 14.05 -52.77
CA VAL A 874 -61.02 12.60 -53.01
C VAL A 874 -60.41 11.85 -51.83
N VAL A 875 -61.19 11.03 -51.13
CA VAL A 875 -60.67 10.12 -50.10
C VAL A 875 -59.98 8.95 -50.79
N GLY A 876 -58.65 9.03 -50.90
CA GLY A 876 -57.82 7.90 -51.29
C GLY A 876 -57.80 6.82 -50.22
N GLY A 877 -57.68 5.55 -50.62
CA GLY A 877 -57.45 4.45 -49.70
C GLY A 877 -56.09 4.57 -49.01
N THR A 878 -55.97 4.06 -47.78
CA THR A 878 -54.69 4.04 -47.06
C THR A 878 -53.69 3.11 -47.74
N CYS A 879 -52.50 3.61 -48.05
CA CYS A 879 -51.37 2.80 -48.53
C CYS A 879 -51.10 1.63 -47.57
N THR A 880 -50.77 0.44 -48.09
CA THR A 880 -50.63 -0.78 -47.26
C THR A 880 -49.54 -0.72 -46.18
N VAL A 881 -48.54 0.15 -46.34
CA VAL A 881 -47.47 0.41 -45.34
C VAL A 881 -47.12 1.90 -45.30
N SER A 882 -46.55 2.37 -44.19
CA SER A 882 -46.18 3.77 -43.92
C SER A 882 -44.80 4.18 -44.48
N CYS A 883 -43.98 3.23 -44.88
CA CYS A 883 -42.64 3.41 -45.47
C CYS A 883 -42.22 2.12 -46.21
N GLY A 884 -41.10 2.14 -46.93
CA GLY A 884 -40.51 0.95 -47.56
C GLY A 884 -41.16 0.46 -48.85
N GLY A 885 -42.14 1.18 -49.39
CA GLY A 885 -42.85 0.83 -50.63
C GLY A 885 -44.11 -0.01 -50.38
N GLY A 886 -45.26 0.65 -50.33
CA GLY A 886 -46.59 0.03 -50.27
C GLY A 886 -47.34 0.08 -51.59
N SER A 887 -48.51 -0.55 -51.61
CA SER A 887 -49.47 -0.48 -52.72
C SER A 887 -50.75 0.23 -52.29
N GLN A 888 -51.42 0.81 -53.27
CA GLN A 888 -52.81 1.24 -53.20
C GLN A 888 -53.56 0.66 -54.41
N ASP A 889 -54.70 0.03 -54.16
CA ASP A 889 -55.59 -0.50 -55.20
C ASP A 889 -56.78 0.44 -55.42
N ARG A 890 -57.13 0.67 -56.70
CA ARG A 890 -58.37 1.37 -57.08
C ARG A 890 -59.29 0.47 -57.90
N THR A 891 -60.41 0.08 -57.32
CA THR A 891 -61.48 -0.67 -57.99
C THR A 891 -62.52 0.27 -58.61
N ARG A 892 -63.00 -0.06 -59.81
CA ARG A 892 -64.07 0.65 -60.52
C ARG A 892 -65.34 -0.21 -60.63
N SER A 893 -66.47 0.32 -60.17
CA SER A 893 -67.78 -0.36 -60.16
C SER A 893 -68.83 0.41 -60.96
N CYS A 894 -69.59 -0.29 -61.81
CA CYS A 894 -70.65 0.31 -62.64
C CYS A 894 -72.00 0.31 -61.92
N THR A 895 -72.46 1.47 -61.44
CA THR A 895 -73.68 1.58 -60.61
C THR A 895 -74.65 2.67 -61.09
N ASN A 896 -75.13 2.60 -62.35
CA ASN A 896 -76.45 3.15 -62.71
C ASN A 896 -76.93 2.75 -64.13
N PRO A 897 -77.93 1.87 -64.27
CA PRO A 897 -78.24 0.70 -63.43
C PRO A 897 -77.39 -0.53 -63.87
N ALA A 898 -77.38 -1.59 -63.05
CA ALA A 898 -76.71 -2.86 -63.38
C ALA A 898 -77.64 -3.82 -64.16
N PRO A 899 -77.11 -4.81 -64.91
CA PRO A 899 -77.92 -5.73 -65.71
C PRO A 899 -78.85 -6.63 -64.88
N GLN A 900 -80.06 -6.88 -65.40
CA GLN A 900 -80.95 -7.96 -64.99
C GLN A 900 -81.60 -8.60 -66.23
N TYR A 901 -82.19 -9.78 -66.08
CA TYR A 901 -82.69 -10.63 -67.18
C TYR A 901 -81.61 -11.14 -68.16
N GLY A 902 -80.39 -11.41 -67.67
CA GLY A 902 -79.37 -12.15 -68.43
C GLY A 902 -78.54 -11.32 -69.43
N GLY A 903 -78.49 -9.99 -69.28
CA GLY A 903 -77.52 -9.15 -69.99
C GLY A 903 -76.08 -9.46 -69.58
N ALA A 904 -75.14 -9.40 -70.53
CA ALA A 904 -73.73 -9.72 -70.31
C ALA A 904 -72.91 -8.55 -69.72
N ASP A 905 -71.79 -8.88 -69.07
CA ASP A 905 -70.88 -7.95 -68.41
C ASP A 905 -69.92 -7.21 -69.35
N CYS A 906 -69.35 -6.11 -68.84
CA CYS A 906 -68.36 -5.28 -69.53
C CYS A 906 -66.98 -5.96 -69.60
N VAL A 907 -66.30 -5.82 -70.75
CA VAL A 907 -64.94 -6.37 -70.96
C VAL A 907 -63.85 -5.35 -70.63
N GLY A 908 -63.00 -5.68 -69.65
CA GLY A 908 -61.79 -4.91 -69.31
C GLY A 908 -61.26 -5.28 -67.92
N VAL A 909 -59.98 -5.03 -67.65
CA VAL A 909 -59.40 -5.26 -66.30
C VAL A 909 -60.00 -4.27 -65.28
N THR A 910 -60.37 -4.75 -64.10
CA THR A 910 -61.19 -4.03 -63.12
C THR A 910 -60.41 -3.45 -61.94
N SER A 911 -59.15 -3.86 -61.76
CA SER A 911 -58.21 -3.31 -60.78
C SER A 911 -56.99 -2.67 -61.46
N GLU A 912 -56.36 -1.75 -60.74
CA GLU A 912 -55.08 -1.13 -61.08
C GLU A 912 -54.37 -0.78 -59.76
N THR A 913 -53.14 -1.25 -59.61
CA THR A 913 -52.34 -1.11 -58.39
C THR A 913 -51.22 -0.10 -58.61
N GLN A 914 -51.05 0.87 -57.72
CA GLN A 914 -49.98 1.87 -57.81
C GLN A 914 -49.13 1.89 -56.53
N GLY A 915 -47.82 2.12 -56.67
CA GLY A 915 -46.89 2.23 -55.55
C GLY A 915 -47.02 3.53 -54.76
N CYS A 916 -46.80 3.47 -53.45
CA CYS A 916 -46.83 4.60 -52.51
C CYS A 916 -45.75 4.43 -51.40
N ASN A 917 -45.44 5.51 -50.68
CA ASN A 917 -44.52 5.51 -49.52
C ASN A 917 -43.11 4.92 -49.75
N SER A 918 -42.37 5.48 -50.72
CA SER A 918 -41.02 5.04 -51.11
C SER A 918 -39.87 5.49 -50.18
N GLN A 919 -40.15 6.24 -49.12
CA GLN A 919 -39.18 6.59 -48.09
C GLN A 919 -38.63 5.35 -47.36
N LEU A 920 -37.34 5.35 -47.03
CA LEU A 920 -36.72 4.31 -46.20
C LEU A 920 -37.33 4.33 -44.79
N CYS A 921 -37.67 3.16 -44.26
CA CYS A 921 -38.16 3.04 -42.88
C CYS A 921 -37.02 3.32 -41.88
N ILE A 922 -37.34 4.07 -40.81
CA ILE A 922 -36.54 4.03 -39.59
C ILE A 922 -36.69 2.63 -39.01
N ILE A 923 -35.57 1.97 -38.69
CA ILE A 923 -35.55 0.62 -38.12
C ILE A 923 -34.76 0.71 -36.82
N ASP A 924 -35.48 0.68 -35.70
CA ASP A 924 -34.88 0.53 -34.38
C ASP A 924 -34.23 -0.85 -34.27
N GLY A 925 -33.10 -0.92 -33.55
CA GLY A 925 -32.43 -2.18 -33.28
C GLY A 925 -33.26 -3.06 -32.36
N ALA A 926 -33.50 -4.31 -32.78
CA ALA A 926 -33.91 -5.36 -31.86
C ALA A 926 -32.81 -6.42 -31.72
N TRP A 927 -32.80 -7.04 -30.54
CA TRP A 927 -31.89 -8.12 -30.24
C TRP A 927 -32.19 -9.33 -31.12
N SER A 928 -31.12 -10.02 -31.54
CA SER A 928 -31.25 -11.39 -32.03
C SER A 928 -31.96 -12.26 -31.02
N THR A 929 -32.51 -13.38 -31.50
CA THR A 929 -32.72 -14.54 -30.63
C THR A 929 -31.44 -14.81 -29.82
N TRP A 930 -31.61 -15.21 -28.56
CA TRP A 930 -30.48 -15.62 -27.74
C TRP A 930 -29.75 -16.78 -28.42
N GLY A 931 -28.43 -16.75 -28.42
CA GLY A 931 -27.63 -17.92 -28.75
C GLY A 931 -27.96 -19.09 -27.82
N SER A 932 -27.58 -20.30 -28.23
CA SER A 932 -27.62 -21.47 -27.35
C SER A 932 -26.85 -21.19 -26.05
N TRP A 933 -27.33 -21.73 -24.94
CA TRP A 933 -26.53 -21.79 -23.71
C TRP A 933 -25.22 -22.51 -24.01
N GLY A 934 -24.10 -21.91 -23.61
CA GLY A 934 -22.80 -22.56 -23.59
C GLY A 934 -22.75 -23.72 -22.60
N GLY A 935 -21.63 -24.44 -22.58
CA GLY A 935 -21.37 -25.44 -21.55
C GLY A 935 -21.43 -24.83 -20.14
N CYS A 936 -21.77 -25.64 -19.15
CA CYS A 936 -21.63 -25.25 -17.75
C CYS A 936 -20.15 -25.07 -17.40
N SER A 937 -19.80 -24.04 -16.63
CA SER A 937 -18.40 -23.76 -16.23
C SER A 937 -17.78 -24.84 -15.33
N THR A 938 -18.58 -25.76 -14.79
CA THR A 938 -18.14 -26.93 -14.01
C THR A 938 -18.99 -28.15 -14.39
N THR A 939 -18.54 -29.36 -14.06
CA THR A 939 -19.28 -30.61 -14.32
C THR A 939 -20.16 -31.04 -13.14
N CYS A 940 -19.85 -30.57 -11.93
CA CYS A 940 -20.58 -30.79 -10.67
C CYS A 940 -20.17 -29.72 -9.64
N GLY A 941 -20.85 -29.68 -8.49
CA GLY A 941 -20.53 -28.75 -7.40
C GLY A 941 -21.07 -27.32 -7.57
N GLY A 942 -21.81 -27.06 -8.65
CA GLY A 942 -22.28 -25.73 -9.04
C GLY A 942 -21.34 -25.05 -10.03
N GLY A 943 -21.92 -24.48 -11.08
CA GLY A 943 -21.24 -23.70 -12.12
C GLY A 943 -22.24 -22.81 -12.83
N LYS A 944 -21.80 -22.06 -13.84
CA LYS A 944 -22.66 -21.17 -14.63
C LYS A 944 -22.56 -21.50 -16.11
N TYR A 945 -23.70 -21.53 -16.79
CA TYR A 945 -23.77 -21.40 -18.24
C TYR A 945 -23.98 -19.93 -18.61
N SER A 946 -23.64 -19.56 -19.84
CA SER A 946 -23.86 -18.22 -20.38
C SER A 946 -24.41 -18.31 -21.81
N ARG A 947 -25.16 -17.29 -22.23
CA ARG A 947 -25.55 -17.07 -23.63
C ARG A 947 -25.50 -15.59 -23.97
N ALA A 948 -25.23 -15.30 -25.24
CA ALA A 948 -25.14 -13.94 -25.75
C ALA A 948 -26.18 -13.70 -26.87
N ARG A 949 -26.49 -12.42 -27.11
CA ARG A 949 -27.32 -11.95 -28.22
C ARG A 949 -26.74 -10.66 -28.81
N THR A 950 -26.92 -10.45 -30.10
CA THR A 950 -26.39 -9.28 -30.81
C THR A 950 -27.51 -8.34 -31.25
N CYS A 951 -27.24 -7.03 -31.29
CA CYS A 951 -28.20 -6.03 -31.75
C CYS A 951 -28.28 -6.04 -33.29
N SER A 952 -29.01 -7.02 -33.84
CA SER A 952 -28.89 -7.41 -35.25
C SER A 952 -30.16 -7.94 -35.92
N ASP A 953 -31.29 -8.10 -35.22
CA ASP A 953 -32.50 -8.74 -35.77
C ASP A 953 -33.79 -7.93 -35.51
N PRO A 954 -33.98 -6.76 -36.17
CA PRO A 954 -33.07 -6.17 -37.15
C PRO A 954 -31.96 -5.31 -36.51
N ARG A 955 -30.87 -5.11 -37.25
CA ARG A 955 -29.82 -4.13 -36.91
C ARG A 955 -30.37 -2.71 -37.09
N PRO A 956 -30.00 -1.73 -36.24
CA PRO A 956 -30.43 -0.33 -36.42
C PRO A 956 -30.11 0.21 -37.82
N GLN A 957 -31.10 0.85 -38.47
CA GLN A 957 -30.93 1.52 -39.77
C GLN A 957 -31.72 2.83 -39.85
N ASN A 958 -31.26 3.72 -40.72
CA ASN A 958 -31.94 4.98 -41.09
C ASN A 958 -32.28 5.90 -39.89
N GLY A 959 -31.48 5.85 -38.81
CA GLY A 959 -31.64 6.68 -37.62
C GLY A 959 -32.38 6.03 -36.45
N GLY A 960 -32.70 4.74 -36.51
CA GLY A 960 -33.32 4.01 -35.40
C GLY A 960 -32.41 3.83 -34.19
N LEU A 961 -33.04 3.62 -33.03
CA LEU A 961 -32.41 3.48 -31.72
C LEU A 961 -31.55 2.22 -31.60
N ALA A 962 -30.55 2.25 -30.71
CA ALA A 962 -29.80 1.06 -30.32
C ALA A 962 -30.62 0.17 -29.37
N CYS A 963 -30.34 -1.14 -29.38
CA CYS A 963 -31.02 -2.10 -28.52
C CYS A 963 -30.77 -1.81 -27.03
N SER A 964 -31.82 -1.89 -26.20
CA SER A 964 -31.74 -1.66 -24.75
C SER A 964 -31.82 -2.97 -23.95
N GLY A 965 -31.14 -3.02 -22.79
CA GLY A 965 -30.97 -4.21 -21.95
C GLY A 965 -29.68 -4.99 -22.25
N ASP A 966 -29.46 -6.10 -21.55
CA ASP A 966 -28.17 -6.80 -21.55
C ASP A 966 -27.94 -7.65 -22.81
N SER A 967 -26.69 -7.72 -23.28
CA SER A 967 -26.25 -8.56 -24.39
C SER A 967 -25.84 -9.98 -23.98
N SER A 968 -25.73 -10.24 -22.67
CA SER A 968 -25.32 -11.52 -22.07
C SER A 968 -26.24 -11.93 -20.93
N GLU A 969 -26.61 -13.20 -20.87
CA GLU A 969 -27.41 -13.80 -19.80
C GLU A 969 -26.64 -14.98 -19.19
N PHE A 970 -26.79 -15.20 -17.89
CA PHE A 970 -26.14 -16.25 -17.13
C PHE A 970 -27.16 -17.03 -16.30
N GLY A 971 -26.88 -18.30 -16.00
CA GLY A 971 -27.69 -19.08 -15.06
C GLY A 971 -26.90 -20.26 -14.49
N ASP A 972 -27.33 -20.71 -13.31
CA ASP A 972 -26.62 -21.74 -12.56
C ASP A 972 -26.93 -23.16 -13.08
N CYS A 973 -25.94 -24.03 -13.02
CA CYS A 973 -25.98 -25.38 -13.54
C CYS A 973 -25.12 -26.34 -12.71
N ASN A 974 -25.32 -27.64 -12.92
CA ASN A 974 -24.56 -28.73 -12.28
C ASN A 974 -24.45 -28.59 -10.74
N THR A 975 -25.54 -28.13 -10.11
CA THR A 975 -25.68 -27.80 -8.67
C THR A 975 -25.70 -29.02 -7.74
N ASN A 976 -25.65 -30.24 -8.28
CA ASN A 976 -25.46 -31.45 -7.48
C ASN A 976 -24.00 -31.53 -7.00
N ALA A 977 -23.78 -31.89 -5.74
CA ALA A 977 -22.44 -32.11 -5.21
C ALA A 977 -21.66 -33.16 -6.03
N CYS A 978 -20.37 -32.93 -6.23
CA CYS A 978 -19.50 -33.88 -6.92
C CYS A 978 -19.44 -35.23 -6.19
N PRO A 979 -19.44 -36.38 -6.91
CA PRO A 979 -19.25 -37.68 -6.29
C PRO A 979 -17.90 -37.76 -5.56
N VAL A 980 -17.93 -38.08 -4.27
CA VAL A 980 -16.70 -38.28 -3.50
C VAL A 980 -16.08 -39.62 -3.89
N ALA A 981 -14.87 -39.59 -4.45
CA ALA A 981 -14.18 -40.81 -4.85
C ALA A 981 -13.81 -41.68 -3.63
N SER A 982 -14.00 -42.99 -3.77
CA SER A 982 -13.40 -43.97 -2.86
C SER A 982 -11.92 -44.15 -3.21
N SER A 983 -11.07 -44.40 -2.21
CA SER A 983 -9.62 -44.59 -2.42
C SER A 983 -9.35 -45.67 -3.49
N GLY A 984 -8.52 -45.33 -4.49
CA GLY A 984 -7.96 -46.29 -5.44
C GLY A 984 -8.49 -46.26 -6.89
N GLN A 985 -9.27 -45.26 -7.32
CA GLN A 985 -9.63 -45.09 -8.75
C GLN A 985 -9.48 -43.65 -9.23
N TYR A 986 -8.89 -43.48 -10.42
CA TYR A 986 -8.73 -42.21 -11.12
C TYR A 986 -10.05 -41.71 -11.70
N VAL A 987 -10.29 -40.40 -11.59
CA VAL A 987 -11.38 -39.66 -12.25
C VAL A 987 -10.78 -38.37 -12.79
N GLN A 988 -10.98 -38.08 -14.08
CA GLN A 988 -10.42 -36.88 -14.71
C GLN A 988 -11.17 -35.63 -14.24
N LEU A 989 -10.49 -34.80 -13.44
CA LEU A 989 -11.04 -33.54 -12.88
C LEU A 989 -10.62 -32.29 -13.67
N CYS A 990 -9.61 -32.40 -14.54
CA CYS A 990 -9.12 -31.30 -15.38
C CYS A 990 -9.63 -31.40 -16.83
N PRO A 991 -9.52 -30.32 -17.63
CA PRO A 991 -9.80 -30.36 -19.07
C PRO A 991 -8.91 -31.36 -19.82
N SER A 992 -9.31 -31.75 -21.04
CA SER A 992 -8.48 -32.56 -21.93
C SER A 992 -7.16 -31.86 -22.25
N GLY A 993 -6.02 -32.56 -22.12
CA GLY A 993 -4.68 -31.98 -22.18
C GLY A 993 -4.10 -31.66 -20.80
N TRP A 994 -4.78 -32.00 -19.70
CA TRP A 994 -4.38 -31.66 -18.33
C TRP A 994 -4.74 -32.77 -17.32
N PHE A 995 -3.88 -32.99 -16.32
CA PHE A 995 -4.05 -33.96 -15.23
C PHE A 995 -3.98 -33.32 -13.83
N THR A 996 -4.34 -34.09 -12.79
CA THR A 996 -4.22 -33.71 -11.37
C THR A 996 -3.23 -34.60 -10.64
N CYS A 997 -2.45 -34.05 -9.71
CA CYS A 997 -1.61 -34.83 -8.79
C CYS A 997 -2.42 -35.82 -7.92
N SER A 998 -1.78 -36.92 -7.52
CA SER A 998 -2.31 -37.88 -6.54
C SER A 998 -2.54 -37.23 -5.16
N GLY A 999 -1.69 -36.26 -4.78
CA GLY A 999 -1.67 -35.61 -3.46
C GLY A 999 -2.85 -34.72 -3.08
N GLY A 1000 -3.77 -34.43 -3.99
CA GLY A 1000 -5.05 -33.78 -3.66
C GLY A 1000 -5.05 -32.25 -3.58
N SER A 1001 -3.97 -31.55 -3.94
CA SER A 1001 -4.06 -30.15 -4.37
C SER A 1001 -4.71 -30.08 -5.75
N VAL A 1002 -5.74 -29.23 -5.93
CA VAL A 1002 -6.44 -29.07 -7.23
C VAL A 1002 -5.63 -28.15 -8.16
N SER A 1003 -4.44 -28.62 -8.51
CA SER A 1003 -3.59 -28.09 -9.57
C SER A 1003 -3.89 -28.89 -10.83
N CYS A 1004 -4.30 -28.22 -11.91
CA CYS A 1004 -4.25 -28.83 -13.25
C CYS A 1004 -2.87 -28.60 -13.84
N ILE A 1005 -2.20 -29.68 -14.21
CA ILE A 1005 -0.86 -29.69 -14.82
C ILE A 1005 -1.01 -30.20 -16.26
N ASP A 1006 -0.25 -29.64 -17.21
CA ASP A 1006 -0.34 -29.99 -18.64
C ASP A 1006 0.09 -31.45 -18.85
N GLU A 1007 -0.62 -32.20 -19.71
CA GLU A 1007 -0.29 -33.58 -20.07
C GLU A 1007 1.14 -33.73 -20.64
N ALA A 1008 1.80 -32.64 -21.04
CA ALA A 1008 3.20 -32.61 -21.45
C ALA A 1008 4.23 -32.89 -20.34
N PHE A 1009 3.86 -32.73 -19.06
CA PHE A 1009 4.74 -33.02 -17.90
C PHE A 1009 4.54 -34.45 -17.35
N VAL A 1010 3.64 -35.23 -17.93
CA VAL A 1010 3.38 -36.62 -17.51
C VAL A 1010 4.59 -37.51 -17.83
N CYS A 1011 5.21 -38.06 -16.79
CA CYS A 1011 6.39 -38.92 -16.80
C CYS A 1011 7.67 -38.23 -17.33
N ASP A 1012 7.96 -37.00 -16.90
CA ASP A 1012 9.08 -36.19 -17.39
C ASP A 1012 10.37 -36.23 -16.55
N CYS A 1013 10.39 -37.02 -15.46
CA CYS A 1013 11.43 -37.10 -14.42
C CYS A 1013 11.65 -35.84 -13.52
N GLU A 1014 10.86 -34.76 -13.61
CA GLU A 1014 10.97 -33.62 -12.70
C GLU A 1014 10.11 -33.81 -11.42
N LYS A 1015 9.79 -32.72 -10.70
CA LYS A 1015 9.02 -32.77 -9.44
C LYS A 1015 8.01 -31.62 -9.35
N ASP A 1016 6.79 -31.93 -9.75
CA ASP A 1016 5.61 -31.07 -9.74
C ASP A 1016 4.55 -31.55 -8.71
N CYS A 1017 4.43 -32.86 -8.50
CA CYS A 1017 3.49 -33.51 -7.59
C CYS A 1017 4.17 -34.03 -6.29
N ASP A 1018 4.16 -33.16 -5.26
CA ASP A 1018 4.87 -33.33 -3.98
C ASP A 1018 4.43 -34.51 -3.08
N ASP A 1019 3.40 -35.30 -3.43
CA ASP A 1019 2.99 -36.48 -2.64
C ASP A 1019 3.79 -37.75 -2.94
N GLY A 1020 4.39 -37.82 -4.13
CA GLY A 1020 4.93 -39.06 -4.67
C GLY A 1020 4.48 -39.35 -6.10
N SER A 1021 4.48 -38.32 -6.95
CA SER A 1021 4.66 -38.38 -8.41
C SER A 1021 3.68 -39.20 -9.25
N ASP A 1022 3.32 -38.61 -10.38
CA ASP A 1022 2.72 -39.27 -11.53
C ASP A 1022 3.57 -40.41 -12.13
N GLU A 1023 4.90 -40.36 -11.96
CA GLU A 1023 6.01 -41.31 -12.30
C GLU A 1023 5.82 -42.78 -11.85
N THR A 1024 4.61 -43.34 -11.92
CA THR A 1024 4.31 -44.73 -11.55
C THR A 1024 3.52 -45.42 -12.64
N THR A 1025 3.71 -46.72 -12.82
CA THR A 1025 2.89 -47.54 -13.75
C THR A 1025 1.44 -47.75 -13.26
N THR A 1026 1.00 -46.99 -12.25
CA THR A 1026 -0.29 -47.10 -11.56
C THR A 1026 -1.08 -45.80 -11.53
N TYR A 1027 -0.46 -44.67 -11.89
CA TYR A 1027 -1.07 -43.34 -12.03
C TYR A 1027 -0.65 -42.77 -13.38
N ALA A 1028 -1.47 -41.91 -14.01
CA ALA A 1028 -1.25 -41.30 -15.33
C ALA A 1028 -0.88 -42.23 -16.54
N THR A 1029 -0.69 -43.54 -16.33
CA THR A 1029 -0.27 -44.57 -17.30
C THR A 1029 1.13 -44.39 -17.90
N CYS A 1030 2.14 -44.05 -17.08
CA CYS A 1030 3.54 -44.02 -17.51
C CYS A 1030 4.03 -45.35 -18.12
N ASP A 1031 4.74 -45.25 -19.25
CA ASP A 1031 5.43 -46.38 -19.87
C ASP A 1031 6.69 -46.74 -19.07
N ALA A 1032 6.83 -48.02 -18.72
CA ALA A 1032 7.95 -48.53 -17.91
C ALA A 1032 9.35 -48.31 -18.54
N ASN A 1033 9.43 -48.03 -19.85
CA ASN A 1033 10.68 -47.68 -20.54
C ASN A 1033 11.09 -46.21 -20.34
N VAL A 1034 10.14 -45.32 -20.02
CA VAL A 1034 10.41 -43.89 -19.73
C VAL A 1034 10.96 -43.75 -18.30
N LEU A 1035 10.25 -44.32 -17.33
CA LEU A 1035 10.66 -44.38 -15.92
C LEU A 1035 12.04 -45.02 -15.73
N ALA A 1036 12.45 -45.93 -16.63
CA ALA A 1036 13.77 -46.54 -16.63
C ALA A 1036 14.93 -45.58 -16.97
N THR A 1037 14.65 -44.32 -17.35
CA THR A 1037 15.67 -43.29 -17.63
C THR A 1037 15.80 -42.20 -16.56
N CYS A 1038 14.92 -42.17 -15.54
CA CYS A 1038 14.94 -41.14 -14.50
C CYS A 1038 15.97 -41.42 -13.38
N PRO A 1039 16.69 -40.41 -12.85
CA PRO A 1039 17.77 -40.60 -11.87
C PRO A 1039 17.28 -40.66 -10.40
N SER A 1040 17.49 -41.79 -9.73
CA SER A 1040 17.05 -41.98 -8.34
C SER A 1040 17.85 -41.15 -7.31
N SER A 1041 17.16 -40.37 -6.46
CA SER A 1041 17.75 -39.44 -5.48
C SER A 1041 17.79 -39.97 -4.04
N ALA A 1042 18.80 -39.56 -3.25
CA ALA A 1042 18.82 -39.71 -1.78
C ALA A 1042 19.63 -38.59 -1.09
N HIS A 1043 19.04 -37.90 -0.10
CA HIS A 1043 19.65 -36.78 0.63
C HIS A 1043 20.02 -37.15 2.07
N SER A 1044 21.17 -36.67 2.57
CA SER A 1044 21.38 -36.41 4.00
C SER A 1044 22.51 -35.40 4.30
N LYS A 1045 22.14 -34.28 4.92
CA LYS A 1045 22.94 -33.31 5.74
C LYS A 1045 24.48 -33.38 5.69
N CYS A 1046 25.16 -32.25 5.37
CA CYS A 1046 25.78 -31.37 6.38
C CYS A 1046 26.49 -30.09 5.82
N SER A 1047 26.42 -29.00 6.58
CA SER A 1047 27.32 -27.81 6.63
C SER A 1047 27.60 -26.90 5.41
N MET A 1048 27.81 -25.62 5.74
CA MET A 1048 28.30 -24.55 4.85
C MET A 1048 29.78 -24.70 4.50
N ILE A 1049 30.19 -24.12 3.35
CA ILE A 1049 31.22 -23.07 3.22
C ILE A 1049 31.22 -22.55 1.76
N LEU A 1050 31.35 -21.23 1.56
CA LEU A 1050 31.55 -20.66 0.23
C LEU A 1050 32.98 -20.96 -0.27
N LEU A 1051 33.16 -21.17 -1.59
CA LEU A 1051 34.02 -20.29 -2.39
C LEU A 1051 34.00 -20.57 -3.90
N SER A 1052 34.32 -19.48 -4.60
CA SER A 1052 34.44 -19.28 -6.04
C SER A 1052 35.31 -20.28 -6.82
N LYS A 1053 34.76 -20.71 -7.97
CA LYS A 1053 35.41 -20.88 -9.29
C LYS A 1053 36.56 -21.90 -9.50
N CYS A 1054 36.55 -22.42 -10.74
CA CYS A 1054 37.69 -22.97 -11.48
C CYS A 1054 38.33 -24.28 -10.97
N CYS A 1055 37.92 -25.41 -11.56
CA CYS A 1055 38.82 -26.56 -11.71
C CYS A 1055 39.45 -26.55 -13.11
N TYR A 1056 40.71 -26.11 -13.19
CA TYR A 1056 41.57 -26.35 -14.35
C TYR A 1056 41.95 -27.84 -14.36
N ILE A 1057 41.75 -28.55 -15.46
CA ILE A 1057 42.34 -29.88 -15.67
C ILE A 1057 43.23 -29.83 -16.91
N SER A 1058 44.53 -29.66 -16.68
CA SER A 1058 45.55 -29.70 -17.72
C SER A 1058 45.87 -31.15 -18.08
N PHE A 1059 45.58 -31.56 -19.31
CA PHE A 1059 46.10 -32.81 -19.85
C PHE A 1059 47.60 -32.68 -20.15
N THR A 1060 48.39 -33.61 -19.64
CA THR A 1060 49.76 -33.87 -20.12
C THR A 1060 49.73 -35.04 -21.10
N MET A 1061 50.43 -34.91 -22.22
CA MET A 1061 50.46 -35.94 -23.26
C MET A 1061 51.37 -37.11 -22.87
N ASN A 1062 50.90 -38.34 -23.09
CA ASN A 1062 51.74 -39.52 -23.33
C ASN A 1062 50.90 -40.68 -23.89
N GLY A 1063 51.49 -41.52 -24.75
CA GLY A 1063 50.91 -42.78 -25.20
C GLY A 1063 50.11 -42.71 -26.50
N ALA A 1064 50.64 -43.34 -27.56
CA ALA A 1064 50.04 -43.36 -28.89
C ALA A 1064 48.86 -44.33 -29.03
N THR A 1065 47.87 -43.97 -29.84
CA THR A 1065 47.38 -44.78 -30.98
C THR A 1065 46.56 -43.90 -31.94
N ALA A 1066 46.23 -44.40 -33.13
CA ALA A 1066 45.67 -43.61 -34.25
C ALA A 1066 44.26 -44.10 -34.67
N PHE A 1067 43.69 -43.44 -35.70
CA PHE A 1067 42.37 -43.67 -36.34
C PHE A 1067 41.14 -43.15 -35.56
N ASN A 1068 40.11 -42.57 -36.19
CA ASN A 1068 40.02 -42.00 -37.54
C ASN A 1068 38.97 -40.86 -37.58
N PHE A 1069 39.12 -39.86 -38.45
CA PHE A 1069 38.32 -38.63 -38.42
C PHE A 1069 37.37 -38.53 -39.64
N HIS A 1070 36.22 -39.25 -39.62
CA HIS A 1070 35.37 -39.32 -40.82
C HIS A 1070 33.84 -39.56 -40.68
N GLU A 1071 33.15 -39.16 -39.59
CA GLU A 1071 31.67 -39.31 -39.56
C GLU A 1071 30.81 -38.22 -38.88
N LEU A 1072 31.35 -37.01 -38.60
CA LEU A 1072 30.54 -35.91 -38.01
C LEU A 1072 30.34 -34.65 -38.90
N ILE A 1073 30.87 -34.63 -40.12
CA ILE A 1073 30.58 -33.57 -41.10
C ILE A 1073 29.22 -33.84 -41.81
N ARG A 1074 28.12 -33.90 -41.04
CA ARG A 1074 26.75 -34.10 -41.57
C ARG A 1074 25.61 -33.32 -40.87
N ARG A 1075 25.86 -32.61 -39.78
CA ARG A 1075 24.85 -31.72 -39.14
C ARG A 1075 25.44 -30.33 -38.92
N GLY A 1076 25.42 -29.52 -39.97
CA GLY A 1076 26.03 -28.19 -39.97
C GLY A 1076 25.15 -27.14 -39.28
N ILE A 1077 25.58 -26.63 -38.13
CA ILE A 1077 25.11 -25.38 -37.53
C ILE A 1077 26.30 -24.45 -37.44
N LYS A 1078 26.13 -23.18 -37.85
CA LYS A 1078 27.14 -22.14 -37.78
C LYS A 1078 26.83 -21.20 -36.62
N CYS A 1079 27.76 -21.04 -35.69
CA CYS A 1079 27.80 -19.89 -34.78
C CYS A 1079 29.08 -19.10 -35.01
N PHE A 1080 28.99 -17.78 -34.94
CA PHE A 1080 30.11 -16.87 -35.18
C PHE A 1080 31.11 -16.90 -34.03
N VAL A 1081 32.40 -16.85 -34.37
CA VAL A 1081 33.46 -16.50 -33.42
C VAL A 1081 33.72 -15.00 -33.54
N ILE A 1082 33.46 -14.25 -32.46
CA ILE A 1082 33.96 -12.89 -32.30
C ILE A 1082 35.15 -12.97 -31.33
N LEU A 1083 36.35 -12.79 -31.88
CA LEU A 1083 37.56 -12.59 -31.09
C LEU A 1083 37.69 -11.11 -30.75
N PHE A 1084 37.82 -10.80 -29.46
CA PHE A 1084 38.50 -9.58 -29.03
C PHE A 1084 39.74 -9.96 -28.23
N SER A 1085 40.88 -9.46 -28.68
CA SER A 1085 42.16 -9.55 -27.96
C SER A 1085 42.30 -8.32 -27.07
N LEU A 1086 42.92 -8.50 -25.90
CA LEU A 1086 43.51 -7.40 -25.15
C LEU A 1086 44.96 -7.74 -24.83
N THR A 1087 45.83 -6.79 -25.17
CA THR A 1087 47.17 -6.59 -24.59
C THR A 1087 47.05 -5.62 -23.43
#